data_AF-A0A5C6RMJ9-F1
#
_entry.id   AF-A0A5C6RMJ9-F1
#
_cell.length_a   1.000
_cell.length_b   1.000
_cell.length_c   1.000
_cell.angle_alpha   90.00
_cell.angle_beta   90.00
_cell.angle_gamma   90.00
#
_symmetry.space_group_name_H-M   'P 1'
#
loop_
_entity.id
_entity.type
_entity.pdbx_description
1 polymer ?
#
loop_
_entity_poly.entity_id
_entity_poly.type
_entity_poly.pdbx_seq_one_letter_code
_entity_poly.pdbx_strand_id
1 'polypeptide(L)'
;SVADTLVNFPVTFENGKTYVVFANGIVGSEETPFTLAVTDMAQEASTDAAAVQIMAFHGSPGAPAVDINNFGGPALISGLAYGDFTEGYLSLPGAQYFLEVRPTGTDDLAGTFAINLNGAEGAAAVVFASGILGSEPAFNLLAALPNGAVVPFTPVALAQIIHNSPAEAAATIDLWGNSQFKIEEDLAFQNATGLSYFPTRTPITIGVAGSDSETPADILFNVEEPVVFEDGRFHVIVANGIPGSTDTPFELAINAEAELFSAEPGQSDLTVFHGSPGAPDVDVRARELGADLVSGLPYGSFSGLIPVDVPSTYYLQVRAAGQTPLVATFEAEVPAAVAGLGLTVVASGILGDEERPFDLLAFTPNGDRVRFTPVAQVQVIHNSPSPTVDVYANGGILIDDFAFRTATPFVDLPTRTDIDIAVALGNSTSADDALAVFEDIRFEDGMQYIVTATGIVGNADTPFDLAVFDMAQTTAAAGGVDLLLYHGAPDAPEVDVVADGAGVLFDDVAYGSYQGYINVPAGSYRLNVTPAGDNNTIVAAYDADLSGLEGGAATVFATGLLGVAEGDEAFAVWAALPDGTTFPLTVVVRTQDLSSEVRSFELFPNPVSGTEVSVQFDLSEGMRAEERIIDAAGKLVSRADLGAMAAGQHTRILSIGQLPAGVYTYNLVSAQGVLSRRFVVARP
;
A
#
# COMPACT_ATOMS: atom_id res chain seq x y z
N SER A 1 -47.57 58.28 -6.19
CA SER A 1 -49.00 58.65 -6.16
C SER A 1 -49.83 57.37 -6.13
N VAL A 2 -51.14 57.43 -5.85
CA VAL A 2 -52.01 56.23 -5.96
C VAL A 2 -52.01 55.66 -7.40
N ALA A 3 -51.68 56.49 -8.39
CA ALA A 3 -51.52 56.03 -9.77
C ALA A 3 -50.25 55.21 -10.02
N ASP A 4 -49.31 55.20 -9.07
CA ASP A 4 -48.04 54.44 -9.14
C ASP A 4 -48.10 53.12 -8.33
N THR A 5 -49.27 52.77 -7.79
CA THR A 5 -49.46 51.54 -7.01
C THR A 5 -49.35 50.30 -7.91
N LEU A 6 -48.42 49.40 -7.57
CA LEU A 6 -48.18 48.17 -8.32
C LEU A 6 -49.28 47.12 -8.09
N VAL A 7 -49.67 46.89 -6.83
CA VAL A 7 -50.70 45.92 -6.42
C VAL A 7 -51.40 46.44 -5.16
N ASN A 8 -52.68 46.11 -4.97
CA ASN A 8 -53.45 46.45 -3.76
C ASN A 8 -53.89 45.18 -3.03
N PHE A 9 -53.69 45.15 -1.70
CA PHE A 9 -54.10 44.05 -0.84
C PHE A 9 -55.02 44.56 0.27
N PRO A 10 -56.23 44.00 0.45
CA PRO A 10 -57.06 44.32 1.60
C PRO A 10 -56.49 43.63 2.86
N VAL A 11 -56.13 44.42 3.88
CA VAL A 11 -55.72 43.92 5.20
C VAL A 11 -56.59 44.56 6.27
N THR A 12 -57.12 43.76 7.20
CA THR A 12 -57.92 44.24 8.32
C THR A 12 -57.15 43.98 9.62
N PHE A 13 -56.90 45.04 10.39
CA PHE A 13 -56.25 44.94 11.69
C PHE A 13 -57.28 45.09 12.81
N GLU A 14 -57.22 44.19 13.79
CA GLU A 14 -58.02 44.28 15.01
C GLU A 14 -57.35 45.20 16.03
N ASN A 15 -58.15 46.02 16.69
CA ASN A 15 -57.68 46.94 17.72
C ASN A 15 -57.09 46.17 18.92
N GLY A 16 -55.90 46.56 19.36
CA GLY A 16 -55.22 45.99 20.52
C GLY A 16 -54.34 44.76 20.25
N LYS A 17 -54.17 44.36 18.99
CA LYS A 17 -53.21 43.34 18.57
C LYS A 17 -51.97 43.97 17.93
N THR A 18 -50.84 43.26 18.01
CA THR A 18 -49.58 43.63 17.35
C THR A 18 -49.39 42.75 16.13
N TYR A 19 -49.02 43.35 15.00
CA TYR A 19 -48.89 42.65 13.73
C TYR A 19 -47.50 42.82 13.14
N VAL A 20 -47.07 41.82 12.38
CA VAL A 20 -45.97 41.93 11.43
C VAL A 20 -46.52 41.68 10.03
N VAL A 21 -46.10 42.52 9.08
CA VAL A 21 -46.54 42.48 7.68
C VAL A 21 -45.30 42.42 6.79
N PHE A 22 -45.13 41.33 6.06
CA PHE A 22 -44.07 41.15 5.08
C PHE A 22 -44.61 41.36 3.67
N ALA A 23 -43.94 42.22 2.89
CA ALA A 23 -44.06 42.18 1.44
C ALA A 23 -43.25 40.98 0.93
N ASN A 24 -43.95 40.00 0.35
CA ASN A 24 -43.37 38.71 -0.05
C ASN A 24 -43.64 38.42 -1.52
N GLY A 25 -42.77 37.67 -2.18
CA GLY A 25 -42.93 37.24 -3.57
C GLY A 25 -42.41 38.23 -4.62
N ILE A 26 -42.60 37.87 -5.89
CA ILE A 26 -42.04 38.57 -7.05
C ILE A 26 -43.19 39.18 -7.86
N VAL A 27 -43.08 40.48 -8.18
CA VAL A 27 -44.10 41.18 -8.97
C VAL A 27 -44.15 40.57 -10.37
N GLY A 28 -45.32 40.03 -10.75
CA GLY A 28 -45.55 39.40 -12.05
C GLY A 28 -45.16 37.93 -12.16
N SER A 29 -44.67 37.30 -11.09
CA SER A 29 -44.44 35.85 -11.04
C SER A 29 -45.77 35.10 -10.88
N GLU A 30 -45.98 34.05 -11.68
CA GLU A 30 -47.14 33.15 -11.54
C GLU A 30 -46.93 32.12 -10.43
N GLU A 31 -45.69 31.69 -10.21
CA GLU A 31 -45.35 30.66 -9.22
C GLU A 31 -45.22 31.23 -7.80
N THR A 32 -44.70 32.44 -7.67
CA THR A 32 -44.44 33.13 -6.39
C THR A 32 -44.90 34.59 -6.45
N PRO A 33 -46.22 34.82 -6.58
CA PRO A 33 -46.74 36.16 -6.81
C PRO A 33 -46.48 37.09 -5.62
N PHE A 34 -46.24 38.37 -5.93
CA PHE A 34 -46.16 39.40 -4.91
C PHE A 34 -47.44 39.46 -4.06
N THR A 35 -47.29 39.41 -2.74
CA THR A 35 -48.36 39.35 -1.73
C THR A 35 -47.94 40.01 -0.41
N LEU A 36 -48.86 40.12 0.54
CA LEU A 36 -48.57 40.48 1.92
C LEU A 36 -48.79 39.28 2.84
N ALA A 37 -47.73 38.82 3.50
CA ALA A 37 -47.83 37.84 4.59
C ALA A 37 -48.04 38.60 5.91
N VAL A 38 -49.10 38.26 6.65
CA VAL A 38 -49.51 38.98 7.86
C VAL A 38 -49.69 38.00 9.01
N THR A 39 -49.15 38.33 10.17
CA THR A 39 -49.35 37.59 11.42
C THR A 39 -49.70 38.54 12.56
N ASP A 40 -50.60 38.13 13.44
CA ASP A 40 -51.01 38.86 14.66
C ASP A 40 -50.32 38.34 15.92
N MET A 41 -49.35 37.43 15.77
CA MET A 41 -48.56 36.86 16.86
C MET A 41 -47.35 37.72 17.25
N ALA A 42 -47.17 38.87 16.61
CA ALA A 42 -45.96 39.69 16.77
C ALA A 42 -45.78 40.21 18.20
N GLN A 43 -44.53 40.26 18.65
CA GLN A 43 -44.16 40.73 19.98
C GLN A 43 -43.24 41.96 19.90
N GLU A 44 -43.47 42.94 20.79
CA GLU A 44 -42.61 44.13 20.91
C GLU A 44 -41.38 43.89 21.80
N ALA A 45 -41.42 42.87 22.65
CA ALA A 45 -40.35 42.44 23.53
C ALA A 45 -40.53 40.95 23.85
N SER A 46 -39.47 40.27 24.29
CA SER A 46 -39.56 38.88 24.73
C SER A 46 -40.47 38.76 25.95
N THR A 47 -41.26 37.70 26.00
CA THR A 47 -42.00 37.31 27.22
C THR A 47 -41.10 36.66 28.28
N ASP A 48 -39.88 36.28 27.92
CA ASP A 48 -38.86 35.74 28.81
C ASP A 48 -37.64 36.68 28.85
N ALA A 49 -37.40 37.31 30.01
CA ALA A 49 -36.30 38.25 30.18
C ALA A 49 -34.91 37.60 30.12
N ALA A 50 -34.82 36.26 30.21
CA ALA A 50 -33.56 35.52 30.11
C ALA A 50 -33.27 34.99 28.70
N ALA A 51 -34.17 35.22 27.73
CA ALA A 51 -34.04 34.70 26.37
C ALA A 51 -34.34 35.77 25.32
N VAL A 52 -33.80 35.57 24.14
CA VAL A 52 -34.23 36.24 22.90
C VAL A 52 -35.37 35.41 22.31
N GLN A 53 -36.52 36.03 22.05
CA GLN A 53 -37.62 35.35 21.39
C GLN A 53 -37.60 35.66 19.89
N ILE A 54 -37.56 34.61 19.06
CA ILE A 54 -37.51 34.72 17.60
C ILE A 54 -38.67 33.98 16.96
N MET A 55 -39.42 34.66 16.10
CA MET A 55 -40.34 34.04 15.14
C MET A 55 -39.65 34.00 13.78
N ALA A 56 -39.75 32.91 13.03
CA ALA A 56 -39.17 32.83 11.69
C ALA A 56 -40.23 32.98 10.60
N PHE A 57 -39.87 33.57 9.47
CA PHE A 57 -40.68 33.69 8.26
C PHE A 57 -39.89 33.26 7.03
N HIS A 58 -40.40 32.33 6.23
CA HIS A 58 -39.72 31.94 5.01
C HIS A 58 -40.17 32.79 3.82
N GLY A 59 -39.44 33.86 3.53
CA GLY A 59 -39.75 34.81 2.46
C GLY A 59 -38.91 34.68 1.18
N SER A 60 -38.16 33.58 0.99
CA SER A 60 -37.29 33.38 -0.18
C SER A 60 -38.06 32.62 -1.27
N PRO A 61 -38.42 33.28 -2.39
CA PRO A 61 -39.23 32.67 -3.44
C PRO A 61 -38.51 31.53 -4.17
N GLY A 62 -39.23 30.43 -4.45
CA GLY A 62 -38.72 29.29 -5.21
C GLY A 62 -37.82 28.33 -4.42
N ALA A 63 -37.51 28.65 -3.16
CA ALA A 63 -36.83 27.72 -2.26
C ALA A 63 -37.81 26.67 -1.69
N PRO A 64 -37.35 25.43 -1.45
CA PRO A 64 -38.16 24.40 -0.80
C PRO A 64 -38.41 24.74 0.68
N ALA A 65 -39.26 23.95 1.35
CA ALA A 65 -39.37 24.02 2.81
C ALA A 65 -38.00 23.77 3.45
N VAL A 66 -37.70 24.46 4.55
CA VAL A 66 -36.39 24.40 5.19
C VAL A 66 -36.45 23.95 6.65
N ASP A 67 -35.42 23.20 7.03
CA ASP A 67 -35.05 22.91 8.40
C ASP A 67 -33.91 23.87 8.81
N ILE A 68 -33.94 24.33 10.06
CA ILE A 68 -32.92 25.22 10.62
C ILE A 68 -32.40 24.60 11.90
N ASN A 69 -31.09 24.33 11.93
CA ASN A 69 -30.40 23.75 13.06
C ASN A 69 -29.31 24.71 13.54
N ASN A 70 -28.96 24.67 14.82
CA ASN A 70 -27.64 25.14 15.20
C ASN A 70 -26.63 24.03 14.86
N PHE A 71 -25.43 24.39 14.42
CA PHE A 71 -24.40 23.43 14.00
C PHE A 71 -24.27 22.21 14.94
N GLY A 72 -24.33 21.01 14.36
CA GLY A 72 -24.23 19.73 15.09
C GLY A 72 -25.39 19.43 16.06
N GLY A 73 -26.42 20.28 16.08
CA GLY A 73 -27.57 20.19 16.98
C GLY A 73 -28.85 19.72 16.29
N PRO A 74 -29.89 19.38 17.08
CA PRO A 74 -31.21 19.06 16.55
C PRO A 74 -31.84 20.29 15.87
N ALA A 75 -32.85 20.04 15.03
CA ALA A 75 -33.56 21.11 14.34
C ALA A 75 -34.27 22.02 15.35
N LEU A 76 -34.01 23.32 15.25
CA LEU A 76 -34.72 24.37 15.96
C LEU A 76 -36.07 24.61 15.28
N ILE A 77 -36.06 24.66 13.94
CA ILE A 77 -37.25 24.81 13.10
C ILE A 77 -37.22 23.67 12.07
N SER A 78 -38.36 23.04 11.83
CA SER A 78 -38.48 21.96 10.84
C SER A 78 -39.63 22.23 9.88
N GLY A 79 -39.41 22.01 8.60
CA GLY A 79 -40.44 22.03 7.57
C GLY A 79 -41.05 23.41 7.31
N LEU A 80 -40.33 24.50 7.57
CA LEU A 80 -40.87 25.84 7.38
C LEU A 80 -41.01 26.12 5.87
N ALA A 81 -42.24 26.16 5.37
CA ALA A 81 -42.54 26.36 3.96
C ALA A 81 -42.55 27.83 3.54
N TYR A 82 -42.31 28.09 2.26
CA TYR A 82 -42.36 29.45 1.69
C TYR A 82 -43.70 30.13 1.98
N GLY A 83 -43.64 31.35 2.52
CA GLY A 83 -44.80 32.17 2.88
C GLY A 83 -45.35 31.90 4.29
N ASP A 84 -44.81 30.92 5.01
CA ASP A 84 -45.27 30.60 6.36
C ASP A 84 -44.40 31.25 7.45
N PHE A 85 -45.05 31.50 8.60
CA PHE A 85 -44.39 31.82 9.85
C PHE A 85 -44.27 30.55 10.70
N THR A 86 -43.31 30.52 11.63
CA THR A 86 -43.34 29.51 12.70
C THR A 86 -44.61 29.66 13.55
N GLU A 87 -45.09 28.55 14.14
CA GLU A 87 -46.32 28.54 14.96
C GLU A 87 -46.24 29.40 16.24
N GLY A 88 -45.06 29.94 16.54
CA GLY A 88 -44.82 30.88 17.62
C GLY A 88 -43.38 31.37 17.64
N TYR A 89 -43.01 31.99 18.76
CA TYR A 89 -41.65 32.43 19.02
C TYR A 89 -40.84 31.32 19.70
N LEU A 90 -39.66 31.02 19.16
CA LEU A 90 -38.64 30.22 19.81
C LEU A 90 -37.90 31.07 20.84
N SER A 91 -37.75 30.55 22.07
CA SER A 91 -36.87 31.13 23.08
C SER A 91 -35.45 30.61 22.91
N LEU A 92 -34.51 31.50 22.56
CA LEU A 92 -33.09 31.20 22.44
C LEU A 92 -32.29 31.92 23.53
N PRO A 93 -31.43 31.23 24.29
CA PRO A 93 -30.47 31.87 25.18
C PRO A 93 -29.56 32.89 24.47
N GLY A 94 -29.02 33.86 25.22
CA GLY A 94 -27.96 34.72 24.71
C GLY A 94 -26.67 33.92 24.50
N ALA A 95 -26.33 33.66 23.24
CA ALA A 95 -25.15 32.93 22.83
C ALA A 95 -24.76 33.26 21.38
N GLN A 96 -23.60 32.78 20.95
CA GLN A 96 -23.24 32.74 19.53
C GLN A 96 -23.95 31.56 18.87
N TYR A 97 -24.63 31.80 17.75
CA TYR A 97 -25.29 30.78 16.94
C TYR A 97 -24.68 30.70 15.56
N PHE A 98 -24.62 29.48 15.02
CA PHE A 98 -24.27 29.17 13.64
C PHE A 98 -25.44 28.37 13.08
N LEU A 99 -26.36 29.08 12.42
CA LEU A 99 -27.62 28.52 11.94
C LEU A 99 -27.40 27.93 10.56
N GLU A 100 -27.49 26.61 10.48
CA GLU A 100 -27.46 25.87 9.23
C GLU A 100 -28.88 25.78 8.67
N VAL A 101 -29.06 26.19 7.42
CA VAL A 101 -30.34 26.10 6.71
C VAL A 101 -30.24 24.99 5.68
N ARG A 102 -31.14 24.01 5.76
CA ARG A 102 -31.19 22.86 4.83
C ARG A 102 -32.58 22.72 4.23
N PRO A 103 -32.73 22.35 2.95
CA PRO A 103 -34.00 21.87 2.44
C PRO A 103 -34.49 20.66 3.27
N THR A 104 -35.76 20.67 3.65
CA THR A 104 -36.34 19.64 4.50
C THR A 104 -36.20 18.26 3.87
N GLY A 105 -35.66 17.31 4.64
CA GLY A 105 -35.43 15.93 4.20
C GLY A 105 -34.19 15.73 3.33
N THR A 106 -33.30 16.72 3.26
CA THR A 106 -32.00 16.63 2.59
C THR A 106 -30.89 17.02 3.56
N ASP A 107 -29.68 16.52 3.31
CA ASP A 107 -28.47 16.93 4.04
C ASP A 107 -27.77 18.13 3.38
N ASP A 108 -28.26 18.56 2.20
CA ASP A 108 -27.73 19.69 1.44
C ASP A 108 -27.81 21.00 2.23
N LEU A 109 -26.69 21.71 2.33
CA LEU A 109 -26.60 22.96 3.05
C LEU A 109 -26.89 24.14 2.11
N ALA A 110 -28.00 24.85 2.33
CA ALA A 110 -28.30 26.10 1.62
C ALA A 110 -27.41 27.26 2.08
N GLY A 111 -26.90 27.19 3.31
CA GLY A 111 -25.94 28.14 3.87
C GLY A 111 -25.89 28.08 5.39
N THR A 112 -24.80 28.59 5.97
CA THR A 112 -24.66 28.77 7.41
C THR A 112 -24.58 30.25 7.76
N PHE A 113 -25.33 30.65 8.78
CA PHE A 113 -25.49 32.05 9.15
C PHE A 113 -25.15 32.27 10.62
N ALA A 114 -24.15 33.11 10.87
CA ALA A 114 -23.69 33.46 12.20
C ALA A 114 -24.44 34.67 12.77
N ILE A 115 -24.82 34.59 14.04
CA ILE A 115 -25.36 35.72 14.82
C ILE A 115 -24.93 35.62 16.28
N ASN A 116 -24.59 36.75 16.89
CA ASN A 116 -24.31 36.84 18.31
C ASN A 116 -25.53 37.41 19.04
N LEU A 117 -26.15 36.61 19.92
CA LEU A 117 -27.31 37.02 20.72
C LEU A 117 -26.94 37.41 22.16
N ASN A 118 -25.66 37.36 22.55
CA ASN A 118 -25.24 37.78 23.88
C ASN A 118 -25.62 39.24 24.15
N GLY A 119 -26.31 39.51 25.27
CA GLY A 119 -26.76 40.85 25.64
C GLY A 119 -28.04 41.31 24.93
N ALA A 120 -28.66 40.46 24.11
CA ALA A 120 -29.95 40.72 23.47
C ALA A 120 -31.14 40.10 24.23
N GLU A 121 -30.91 39.51 25.41
CA GLU A 121 -31.96 38.88 26.22
C GLU A 121 -33.08 39.87 26.55
N GLY A 122 -34.33 39.41 26.52
CA GLY A 122 -35.50 40.28 26.65
C GLY A 122 -35.97 40.90 25.33
N ALA A 123 -35.23 40.78 24.22
CA ALA A 123 -35.65 41.24 22.91
C ALA A 123 -36.53 40.21 22.17
N ALA A 124 -37.45 40.71 21.34
CA ALA A 124 -38.17 39.91 20.35
C ALA A 124 -37.77 40.34 18.94
N ALA A 125 -37.69 39.39 18.01
CA ALA A 125 -37.39 39.66 16.60
C ALA A 125 -38.16 38.71 15.67
N VAL A 126 -38.37 39.14 14.42
CA VAL A 126 -38.80 38.25 13.35
C VAL A 126 -37.63 38.02 12.40
N VAL A 127 -37.10 36.81 12.38
CA VAL A 127 -36.05 36.40 11.44
C VAL A 127 -36.71 35.94 10.15
N PHE A 128 -36.20 36.37 9.01
CA PHE A 128 -36.77 35.99 7.73
C PHE A 128 -35.72 35.67 6.69
N ALA A 129 -36.04 34.65 5.88
CA ALA A 129 -35.30 34.38 4.66
C ALA A 129 -35.69 35.39 3.58
N SER A 130 -34.70 35.94 2.89
CA SER A 130 -34.87 36.83 1.74
C SER A 130 -33.89 36.44 0.62
N GLY A 131 -34.08 37.01 -0.57
CA GLY A 131 -33.29 36.64 -1.75
C GLY A 131 -33.81 35.38 -2.45
N ILE A 132 -33.02 34.87 -3.39
CA ILE A 132 -33.31 33.69 -4.20
C ILE A 132 -32.18 32.68 -3.98
N LEU A 133 -32.52 31.41 -3.75
CA LEU A 133 -31.51 30.36 -3.59
C LEU A 133 -30.75 30.16 -4.91
N GLY A 134 -29.42 30.20 -4.86
CA GLY A 134 -28.54 30.01 -6.03
C GLY A 134 -28.57 31.12 -7.08
N SER A 135 -29.18 32.29 -6.81
CA SER A 135 -29.24 33.40 -7.77
C SER A 135 -29.33 34.77 -7.10
N GLU A 136 -29.09 35.84 -7.85
CA GLU A 136 -29.16 37.22 -7.34
C GLU A 136 -30.59 37.79 -7.37
N PRO A 137 -31.05 38.47 -6.30
CA PRO A 137 -30.33 38.77 -5.05
C PRO A 137 -30.11 37.52 -4.18
N ALA A 138 -28.88 37.29 -3.71
CA ALA A 138 -28.51 36.07 -3.00
C ALA A 138 -29.37 35.80 -1.74
N PHE A 139 -29.65 34.52 -1.50
CA PHE A 139 -30.33 34.04 -0.29
C PHE A 139 -29.67 34.57 0.99
N ASN A 140 -30.44 35.08 1.95
CA ASN A 140 -29.92 35.64 3.18
C ASN A 140 -30.91 35.54 4.34
N LEU A 141 -30.42 35.56 5.58
CA LEU A 141 -31.21 35.67 6.79
C LEU A 141 -31.10 37.08 7.38
N LEU A 142 -32.24 37.68 7.70
CA LEU A 142 -32.31 39.00 8.31
C LEU A 142 -33.26 38.98 9.51
N ALA A 143 -32.92 39.70 10.57
CA ALA A 143 -33.80 39.94 11.71
C ALA A 143 -34.45 41.32 11.59
N ALA A 144 -35.79 41.37 11.55
CA ALA A 144 -36.56 42.59 11.74
C ALA A 144 -36.85 42.79 13.23
N LEU A 145 -36.41 43.92 13.78
CA LEU A 145 -36.67 44.32 15.16
C LEU A 145 -37.95 45.17 15.28
N PRO A 146 -38.61 45.21 16.45
CA PRO A 146 -39.84 45.99 16.66
C PRO A 146 -39.69 47.50 16.41
N ASN A 147 -38.46 48.03 16.52
CA ASN A 147 -38.15 49.42 16.21
C ASN A 147 -38.00 49.69 14.69
N GLY A 148 -38.18 48.68 13.84
CA GLY A 148 -38.04 48.75 12.39
C GLY A 148 -36.61 48.58 11.87
N ALA A 149 -35.62 48.40 12.74
CA ALA A 149 -34.27 48.08 12.32
C ALA A 149 -34.19 46.67 11.74
N VAL A 150 -33.38 46.50 10.70
CA VAL A 150 -33.11 45.20 10.08
C VAL A 150 -31.64 44.87 10.27
N VAL A 151 -31.36 43.73 10.88
CA VAL A 151 -30.01 43.25 11.17
C VAL A 151 -29.73 42.01 10.31
N PRO A 152 -28.76 42.04 9.39
CA PRO A 152 -28.39 40.86 8.62
C PRO A 152 -27.60 39.87 9.49
N PHE A 153 -27.77 38.59 9.21
CA PHE A 153 -26.88 37.55 9.72
C PHE A 153 -25.63 37.51 8.85
N THR A 154 -24.49 37.12 9.43
CA THR A 154 -23.24 36.98 8.67
C THR A 154 -23.21 35.60 8.02
N PRO A 155 -23.23 35.48 6.67
CA PRO A 155 -23.06 34.18 6.03
C PRO A 155 -21.62 33.70 6.25
N VAL A 156 -21.45 32.43 6.61
CA VAL A 156 -20.18 31.82 6.95
C VAL A 156 -20.06 30.42 6.36
N ALA A 157 -18.82 29.99 6.13
CA ALA A 157 -18.46 28.63 5.74
C ALA A 157 -17.48 28.05 6.75
N LEU A 158 -17.46 26.73 6.86
CA LEU A 158 -16.45 26.02 7.62
C LEU A 158 -15.20 25.86 6.77
N ALA A 159 -14.04 26.07 7.41
CA ALA A 159 -12.78 25.68 6.83
C ALA A 159 -11.84 25.06 7.86
N GLN A 160 -10.98 24.17 7.36
CA GLN A 160 -9.81 23.66 8.04
C GLN A 160 -8.56 24.14 7.30
N ILE A 161 -7.52 24.50 8.06
CA ILE A 161 -6.23 24.86 7.47
C ILE A 161 -5.19 23.80 7.85
N ILE A 162 -4.47 23.30 6.86
CA ILE A 162 -3.39 22.32 6.99
C ILE A 162 -2.09 23.01 6.60
N HIS A 163 -1.05 22.87 7.41
CA HIS A 163 0.26 23.40 7.09
C HIS A 163 1.18 22.31 6.54
N ASN A 164 1.64 22.49 5.31
CA ASN A 164 2.43 21.51 4.57
C ASN A 164 3.73 22.09 3.97
N SER A 165 4.13 23.31 4.31
CA SER A 165 5.41 23.86 3.85
C SER A 165 6.59 23.17 4.54
N PRO A 166 7.47 22.45 3.82
CA PRO A 166 8.64 21.80 4.41
C PRO A 166 9.80 22.79 4.64
N ALA A 167 9.60 24.09 4.43
CA ALA A 167 10.65 25.08 4.59
C ALA A 167 11.00 25.29 6.07
N GLU A 168 12.28 25.30 6.41
CA GLU A 168 12.73 25.53 7.80
C GLU A 168 12.28 26.90 8.34
N ALA A 169 12.31 27.93 7.48
CA ALA A 169 11.82 29.27 7.81
C ALA A 169 10.30 29.32 8.10
N ALA A 170 9.57 28.27 7.74
CA ALA A 170 8.16 28.07 8.02
C ALA A 170 7.95 26.73 8.73
N ALA A 171 8.85 26.35 9.67
CA ALA A 171 8.62 25.16 10.50
C ALA A 171 7.36 25.31 11.37
N THR A 172 7.06 26.55 11.76
CA THR A 172 5.84 26.98 12.43
C THR A 172 5.44 28.32 11.84
N ILE A 173 4.14 28.52 11.59
CA ILE A 173 3.61 29.75 11.01
C ILE A 173 2.45 30.32 11.81
N ASP A 174 2.36 31.65 11.78
CA ASP A 174 1.17 32.39 12.17
C ASP A 174 0.39 32.83 10.92
N LEU A 175 -0.93 32.71 10.98
CA LEU A 175 -1.82 33.10 9.89
C LEU A 175 -2.61 34.35 10.29
N TRP A 176 -2.65 35.34 9.41
CA TRP A 176 -3.31 36.63 9.63
C TRP A 176 -4.36 36.91 8.56
N GLY A 177 -5.58 37.26 8.97
CA GLY A 177 -6.66 37.66 8.09
C GLY A 177 -6.70 39.17 7.88
N ASN A 178 -6.73 39.58 6.61
CA ASN A 178 -6.82 40.97 6.15
C ASN A 178 -5.79 41.92 6.78
N SER A 179 -4.64 41.38 7.21
CA SER A 179 -3.62 42.12 7.96
C SER A 179 -4.17 42.82 9.23
N GLN A 180 -5.20 42.24 9.85
CA GLN A 180 -5.91 42.86 10.98
C GLN A 180 -6.08 41.93 12.17
N PHE A 181 -6.40 40.66 11.95
CA PHE A 181 -6.67 39.70 13.00
C PHE A 181 -5.88 38.42 12.76
N LYS A 182 -5.46 37.76 13.85
CA LYS A 182 -4.80 36.45 13.78
C LYS A 182 -5.88 35.38 13.54
N ILE A 183 -5.67 34.54 12.53
CA ILE A 183 -6.52 33.39 12.17
C ILE A 183 -6.08 32.18 12.99
N GLU A 184 -4.78 31.90 13.01
CA GLU A 184 -4.18 30.78 13.72
C GLU A 184 -2.79 31.17 14.23
N GLU A 185 -2.41 30.62 15.38
CA GLU A 185 -1.14 30.88 16.04
C GLU A 185 -0.33 29.58 16.15
N ASP A 186 0.96 29.67 15.87
CA ASP A 186 1.90 28.57 16.03
C ASP A 186 1.51 27.26 15.30
N LEU A 187 0.96 27.37 14.08
CA LEU A 187 0.61 26.21 13.26
C LEU A 187 1.88 25.53 12.75
N ALA A 188 2.31 24.48 13.45
CA ALA A 188 3.49 23.70 13.09
C ALA A 188 3.32 22.93 11.77
N PHE A 189 4.43 22.69 11.08
CA PHE A 189 4.51 21.87 9.87
C PHE A 189 3.86 20.50 10.10
N GLN A 190 3.12 20.02 9.10
CA GLN A 190 2.34 18.78 9.10
C GLN A 190 1.18 18.78 10.10
N ASN A 191 0.74 19.90 10.66
CA ASN A 191 -0.46 19.95 11.49
C ASN A 191 -1.63 20.63 10.78
N ALA A 192 -2.81 20.40 11.32
CA ALA A 192 -4.05 21.02 10.87
C ALA A 192 -4.77 21.70 12.02
N THR A 193 -5.52 22.74 11.70
CA THR A 193 -6.45 23.37 12.65
C THR A 193 -7.67 22.46 12.88
N GLY A 194 -8.44 22.77 13.91
CA GLY A 194 -9.84 22.33 13.96
C GLY A 194 -10.70 23.07 12.93
N LEU A 195 -12.02 22.91 13.06
CA LEU A 195 -13.01 23.59 12.24
C LEU A 195 -13.21 25.04 12.70
N SER A 196 -13.05 25.98 11.77
CA SER A 196 -13.25 27.41 12.00
C SER A 196 -14.24 28.00 11.00
N TYR A 197 -15.02 29.00 11.44
CA TYR A 197 -15.98 29.70 10.59
C TYR A 197 -15.35 30.94 9.97
N PHE A 198 -15.48 31.07 8.65
CA PHE A 198 -15.03 32.21 7.89
C PHE A 198 -16.20 32.89 7.18
N PRO A 199 -16.28 34.24 7.17
CA PRO A 199 -17.27 34.95 6.38
C PRO A 199 -17.18 34.59 4.89
N THR A 200 -18.32 34.32 4.28
CA THR A 200 -18.43 34.09 2.84
C THR A 200 -18.71 35.38 2.09
N ARG A 201 -18.66 35.31 0.74
CA ARG A 201 -18.99 36.43 -0.18
C ARG A 201 -18.09 37.66 -0.06
N THR A 202 -17.11 37.63 0.83
CA THR A 202 -16.14 38.70 1.07
C THR A 202 -14.74 38.11 0.91
N PRO A 203 -13.88 38.68 0.05
CA PRO A 203 -12.51 38.22 -0.07
C PRO A 203 -11.73 38.42 1.24
N ILE A 204 -10.94 37.41 1.63
CA ILE A 204 -10.04 37.45 2.77
C ILE A 204 -8.61 37.28 2.26
N THR A 205 -7.77 38.28 2.49
CA THR A 205 -6.32 38.16 2.26
C THR A 205 -5.69 37.45 3.45
N ILE A 206 -4.93 36.39 3.21
CA ILE A 206 -4.21 35.67 4.26
C ILE A 206 -2.73 36.04 4.20
N GLY A 207 -2.21 36.55 5.31
CA GLY A 207 -0.81 36.82 5.55
C GLY A 207 -0.18 35.70 6.38
N VAL A 208 1.09 35.41 6.11
CA VAL A 208 1.89 34.41 6.81
C VAL A 208 3.04 35.12 7.50
N ALA A 209 3.21 34.83 8.78
CA ALA A 209 4.28 35.35 9.61
C ALA A 209 5.02 34.20 10.31
N GLY A 210 6.21 34.49 10.84
CA GLY A 210 6.91 33.55 11.73
C GLY A 210 6.15 33.36 13.05
N SER A 211 6.52 32.32 13.80
CA SER A 211 5.92 31.98 15.11
C SER A 211 6.06 33.05 16.18
N ASP A 212 6.98 34.02 16.02
CA ASP A 212 7.18 35.13 16.96
C ASP A 212 6.35 36.37 16.61
N SER A 213 5.37 36.25 15.70
CA SER A 213 4.57 37.38 15.25
C SER A 213 3.58 37.86 16.33
N GLU A 214 3.69 39.14 16.71
CA GLU A 214 2.74 39.76 17.65
C GLU A 214 1.74 40.66 16.92
N THR A 215 2.13 41.17 15.76
CA THR A 215 1.35 42.18 15.03
C THR A 215 1.29 41.89 13.53
N PRO A 216 0.32 42.45 12.80
CA PRO A 216 0.28 42.34 11.34
C PRO A 216 1.51 42.94 10.63
N ALA A 217 2.34 43.74 11.30
CA ALA A 217 3.57 44.28 10.71
C ALA A 217 4.66 43.21 10.53
N ASP A 218 4.51 42.08 11.22
CA ASP A 218 5.44 40.95 11.19
C ASP A 218 5.10 39.95 10.07
N ILE A 219 4.05 40.22 9.29
CA ILE A 219 3.69 39.43 8.10
C ILE A 219 4.84 39.49 7.10
N LEU A 220 5.41 38.32 6.83
CA LEU A 220 6.54 38.15 5.91
C LEU A 220 6.06 38.00 4.47
N PHE A 221 4.87 37.42 4.29
CA PHE A 221 4.30 37.11 3.00
C PHE A 221 2.79 37.29 3.04
N ASN A 222 2.23 37.92 2.00
CA ASN A 222 0.79 37.91 1.77
C ASN A 222 0.52 37.09 0.51
N VAL A 223 -0.48 36.22 0.60
CA VAL A 223 -0.96 35.48 -0.56
C VAL A 223 -1.54 36.49 -1.54
N GLU A 224 -1.11 36.42 -2.82
CA GLU A 224 -1.46 37.42 -3.84
C GLU A 224 -2.95 37.38 -4.19
N GLU A 225 -3.55 36.19 -4.18
CA GLU A 225 -4.97 35.98 -4.47
C GLU A 225 -5.76 35.84 -3.16
N PRO A 226 -6.71 36.77 -2.89
CA PRO A 226 -7.59 36.65 -1.72
C PRO A 226 -8.49 35.42 -1.81
N VAL A 227 -8.70 34.76 -0.67
CA VAL A 227 -9.61 33.61 -0.53
C VAL A 227 -11.05 34.09 -0.51
N VAL A 228 -11.93 33.46 -1.29
CA VAL A 228 -13.38 33.70 -1.23
C VAL A 228 -14.06 32.39 -0.86
N PHE A 229 -14.63 32.34 0.34
CA PHE A 229 -15.37 31.17 0.80
C PHE A 229 -16.77 31.12 0.20
N GLU A 230 -17.19 29.93 -0.20
CA GLU A 230 -18.50 29.64 -0.79
C GLU A 230 -19.54 29.26 0.26
N ASP A 231 -20.78 29.72 0.07
CA ASP A 231 -21.89 29.37 0.95
C ASP A 231 -22.20 27.88 0.85
N GLY A 232 -22.45 27.25 2.01
CA GLY A 232 -22.88 25.85 2.07
C GLY A 232 -21.79 24.83 1.79
N ARG A 233 -20.53 25.26 1.61
CA ARG A 233 -19.39 24.39 1.31
C ARG A 233 -18.43 24.31 2.50
N PHE A 234 -17.86 23.13 2.71
CA PHE A 234 -16.69 22.94 3.56
C PHE A 234 -15.42 23.17 2.72
N HIS A 235 -14.44 23.87 3.28
CA HIS A 235 -13.19 24.17 2.59
C HIS A 235 -12.01 23.59 3.35
N VAL A 236 -11.09 22.96 2.64
CA VAL A 236 -9.78 22.62 3.18
C VAL A 236 -8.75 23.52 2.51
N ILE A 237 -7.95 24.22 3.31
CA ILE A 237 -6.88 25.09 2.84
C ILE A 237 -5.57 24.44 3.20
N VAL A 238 -4.71 24.19 2.22
CA VAL A 238 -3.35 23.69 2.46
C VAL A 238 -2.36 24.82 2.22
N ALA A 239 -1.72 25.26 3.31
CA ALA A 239 -0.59 26.16 3.28
C ALA A 239 0.67 25.40 2.82
N ASN A 240 1.01 25.54 1.54
CA ASN A 240 1.99 24.70 0.86
C ASN A 240 3.13 25.52 0.24
N GLY A 241 4.19 24.83 -0.19
CA GLY A 241 5.31 25.44 -0.92
C GLY A 241 6.42 25.95 -0.01
N ILE A 242 7.34 26.71 -0.59
CA ILE A 242 8.56 27.19 0.07
C ILE A 242 8.61 28.71 -0.04
N PRO A 243 8.57 29.46 1.08
CA PRO A 243 8.68 30.91 1.06
C PRO A 243 9.93 31.38 0.30
N GLY A 244 9.75 32.24 -0.70
CA GLY A 244 10.83 32.78 -1.53
C GLY A 244 11.31 31.89 -2.68
N SER A 245 10.78 30.68 -2.84
CA SER A 245 11.05 29.83 -4.00
C SER A 245 10.35 30.37 -5.25
N THR A 246 11.03 30.37 -6.40
CA THR A 246 10.42 30.72 -7.69
C THR A 246 9.68 29.56 -8.34
N ASP A 247 10.08 28.33 -8.01
CA ASP A 247 9.58 27.11 -8.67
C ASP A 247 8.40 26.51 -7.91
N THR A 248 8.41 26.66 -6.59
CA THR A 248 7.39 26.16 -5.66
C THR A 248 7.12 27.23 -4.59
N PRO A 249 6.61 28.41 -4.97
CA PRO A 249 6.35 29.50 -4.04
C PRO A 249 5.38 29.08 -2.95
N PHE A 250 5.40 29.78 -1.82
CA PHE A 250 4.39 29.55 -0.79
C PHE A 250 3.02 29.99 -1.31
N GLU A 251 2.03 29.10 -1.19
CA GLU A 251 0.67 29.32 -1.67
C GLU A 251 -0.36 28.70 -0.71
N LEU A 252 -1.62 29.11 -0.87
CA LEU A 252 -2.76 28.49 -0.21
C LEU A 252 -3.59 27.75 -1.25
N ALA A 253 -3.45 26.43 -1.28
CA ALA A 253 -4.30 25.60 -2.12
C ALA A 253 -5.65 25.40 -1.43
N ILE A 254 -6.75 25.73 -2.11
CA ILE A 254 -8.10 25.66 -1.54
C ILE A 254 -8.86 24.52 -2.21
N ASN A 255 -9.40 23.61 -1.41
CA ASN A 255 -10.32 22.59 -1.84
C ASN A 255 -11.72 22.89 -1.31
N ALA A 256 -12.59 23.39 -2.19
CA ALA A 256 -14.01 23.58 -1.89
C ALA A 256 -14.85 22.31 -2.17
N GLU A 257 -14.25 21.24 -2.70
CA GLU A 257 -14.88 19.93 -2.96
C GLU A 257 -14.67 18.93 -1.81
N ALA A 258 -13.91 19.30 -0.78
CA ALA A 258 -13.80 18.50 0.43
C ALA A 258 -15.15 18.39 1.13
N GLU A 259 -15.46 17.20 1.65
CA GLU A 259 -16.67 16.94 2.40
C GLU A 259 -16.35 16.81 3.89
N LEU A 260 -17.26 17.28 4.75
CA LEU A 260 -17.11 17.12 6.19
C LEU A 260 -17.53 15.72 6.64
N PHE A 261 -18.56 15.18 5.99
CA PHE A 261 -19.13 13.87 6.24
C PHE A 261 -19.28 13.14 4.92
N SER A 262 -18.98 11.84 4.92
CA SER A 262 -19.24 10.97 3.79
C SER A 262 -20.74 10.70 3.65
N ALA A 263 -21.21 10.58 2.41
CA ALA A 263 -22.59 10.21 2.12
C ALA A 263 -22.93 8.79 2.61
N GLU A 264 -21.94 7.89 2.67
CA GLU A 264 -22.12 6.49 3.08
C GLU A 264 -21.52 6.24 4.47
N PRO A 265 -22.32 5.91 5.50
CA PRO A 265 -21.84 5.77 6.88
C PRO A 265 -20.77 4.68 7.11
N GLY A 266 -20.62 3.74 6.17
CA GLY A 266 -19.61 2.68 6.21
C GLY A 266 -18.31 3.00 5.46
N GLN A 267 -18.22 4.19 4.87
CA GLN A 267 -17.08 4.65 4.08
C GLN A 267 -16.53 5.97 4.63
N SER A 268 -15.35 6.34 4.15
CA SER A 268 -14.82 7.69 4.28
C SER A 268 -14.52 8.22 2.90
N ASP A 269 -14.76 9.51 2.68
CA ASP A 269 -14.44 10.15 1.41
C ASP A 269 -13.10 10.88 1.52
N LEU A 270 -12.12 10.46 0.74
CA LEU A 270 -10.77 11.04 0.73
C LEU A 270 -10.63 12.09 -0.37
N THR A 271 -9.91 13.16 -0.08
CA THR A 271 -9.30 14.00 -1.11
C THR A 271 -7.79 13.97 -0.93
N VAL A 272 -7.03 13.86 -2.02
CA VAL A 272 -5.57 13.76 -2.00
C VAL A 272 -4.97 15.05 -2.54
N PHE A 273 -4.10 15.71 -1.78
CA PHE A 273 -3.38 16.89 -2.20
C PHE A 273 -1.92 16.54 -2.49
N HIS A 274 -1.44 16.85 -3.70
CA HIS A 274 -0.02 16.73 -4.00
C HIS A 274 0.73 17.97 -3.48
N GLY A 275 1.23 17.88 -2.25
CA GLY A 275 1.94 18.98 -1.61
C GLY A 275 3.48 18.93 -1.63
N SER A 276 4.10 17.83 -2.07
CA SER A 276 5.57 17.68 -2.02
C SER A 276 6.32 18.52 -3.08
N PRO A 277 7.10 19.56 -2.68
CA PRO A 277 7.81 20.41 -3.64
C PRO A 277 8.90 19.65 -4.42
N GLY A 278 8.97 19.88 -5.73
CA GLY A 278 10.00 19.30 -6.61
C GLY A 278 9.77 17.84 -7.01
N ALA A 279 8.75 17.18 -6.47
CA ALA A 279 8.33 15.87 -6.96
C ALA A 279 7.57 16.01 -8.30
N PRO A 280 7.70 15.02 -9.22
CA PRO A 280 6.94 14.99 -10.46
C PRO A 280 5.48 14.68 -10.20
N ASP A 281 4.61 14.86 -11.20
CA ASP A 281 3.24 14.38 -11.18
C ASP A 281 3.19 12.91 -10.73
N VAL A 282 2.18 12.53 -9.95
CA VAL A 282 2.12 11.21 -9.31
C VAL A 282 0.91 10.38 -9.74
N ASP A 283 1.16 9.09 -9.89
CA ASP A 283 0.13 8.05 -9.92
C ASP A 283 0.12 7.33 -8.57
N VAL A 284 -1.06 7.07 -8.01
CA VAL A 284 -1.25 6.33 -6.76
C VAL A 284 -2.17 5.16 -7.03
N ARG A 285 -1.71 3.94 -6.71
CA ARG A 285 -2.47 2.70 -6.87
C ARG A 285 -2.58 1.97 -5.54
N ALA A 286 -3.78 1.53 -5.17
CA ALA A 286 -3.92 0.56 -4.10
C ALA A 286 -3.65 -0.85 -4.65
N ARG A 287 -2.69 -1.55 -4.05
CA ARG A 287 -2.28 -2.90 -4.47
C ARG A 287 -3.46 -3.88 -4.49
N GLU A 288 -4.38 -3.74 -3.54
CA GLU A 288 -5.55 -4.60 -3.35
C GLU A 288 -6.63 -4.38 -4.40
N LEU A 289 -6.77 -3.14 -4.89
CA LEU A 289 -7.80 -2.77 -5.87
C LEU A 289 -7.35 -3.02 -7.31
N GLY A 290 -6.04 -3.07 -7.55
CA GLY A 290 -5.48 -3.37 -8.87
C GLY A 290 -5.69 -2.26 -9.91
N ALA A 291 -6.16 -1.09 -9.51
CA ALA A 291 -6.38 0.08 -10.36
C ALA A 291 -5.86 1.35 -9.69
N ASP A 292 -5.52 2.35 -10.49
CA ASP A 292 -5.04 3.64 -9.99
C ASP A 292 -6.19 4.38 -9.30
N LEU A 293 -5.96 4.80 -8.05
CA LEU A 293 -6.85 5.67 -7.28
C LEU A 293 -6.73 7.12 -7.74
N VAL A 294 -5.50 7.52 -8.09
CA VAL A 294 -5.15 8.84 -8.58
C VAL A 294 -4.22 8.65 -9.76
N SER A 295 -4.46 9.36 -10.86
CA SER A 295 -3.58 9.33 -12.03
C SER A 295 -3.16 10.73 -12.46
N GLY A 296 -1.85 10.92 -12.61
CA GLY A 296 -1.23 12.14 -13.10
C GLY A 296 -1.57 13.38 -12.28
N LEU A 297 -1.65 13.25 -10.95
CA LEU A 297 -1.94 14.39 -10.07
C LEU A 297 -0.72 15.31 -10.04
N PRO A 298 -0.82 16.57 -10.49
CA PRO A 298 0.31 17.50 -10.48
C PRO A 298 0.49 18.16 -9.11
N TYR A 299 1.70 18.65 -8.85
CA TYR A 299 1.99 19.46 -7.66
C TYR A 299 1.00 20.62 -7.49
N GLY A 300 0.58 20.88 -6.25
CA GLY A 300 -0.34 21.96 -5.91
C GLY A 300 -1.81 21.68 -6.22
N SER A 301 -2.15 20.47 -6.69
CA SER A 301 -3.53 20.09 -7.04
C SER A 301 -4.13 19.07 -6.08
N PHE A 302 -5.46 19.10 -5.97
CA PHE A 302 -6.25 18.09 -5.30
C PHE A 302 -6.77 17.05 -6.29
N SER A 303 -6.91 15.80 -5.84
CA SER A 303 -7.75 14.80 -6.48
C SER A 303 -9.23 15.15 -6.31
N GLY A 304 -10.09 14.46 -7.05
CA GLY A 304 -11.50 14.38 -6.68
C GLY A 304 -11.71 13.54 -5.42
N LEU A 305 -12.98 13.38 -5.03
CA LEU A 305 -13.39 12.52 -3.93
C LEU A 305 -13.14 11.04 -4.26
N ILE A 306 -12.52 10.32 -3.33
CA ILE A 306 -12.20 8.91 -3.42
C ILE A 306 -12.84 8.21 -2.22
N PRO A 307 -13.95 7.47 -2.41
CA PRO A 307 -14.56 6.70 -1.35
C PRO A 307 -13.67 5.51 -1.00
N VAL A 308 -13.45 5.28 0.30
CA VAL A 308 -12.73 4.12 0.83
C VAL A 308 -13.56 3.39 1.87
N ASP A 309 -13.39 2.06 1.91
CA ASP A 309 -14.10 1.21 2.85
C ASP A 309 -13.48 1.31 4.25
N VAL A 310 -14.33 1.23 5.28
CA VAL A 310 -13.91 1.36 6.68
C VAL A 310 -14.47 0.22 7.54
N PRO A 311 -13.66 -0.46 8.38
CA PRO A 311 -12.20 -0.37 8.47
C PRO A 311 -11.52 -1.14 7.34
N SER A 312 -10.36 -0.68 6.89
CA SER A 312 -9.54 -1.37 5.89
C SER A 312 -8.07 -0.95 5.98
N THR A 313 -7.18 -1.77 5.44
CA THR A 313 -5.75 -1.42 5.24
C THR A 313 -5.46 -1.46 3.76
N TYR A 314 -4.89 -0.37 3.25
CA TYR A 314 -4.51 -0.24 1.84
C TYR A 314 -2.99 -0.11 1.73
N TYR A 315 -2.41 -0.74 0.70
CA TYR A 315 -0.99 -0.52 0.37
C TYR A 315 -0.91 0.36 -0.87
N LEU A 316 -0.64 1.64 -0.62
CA LEU A 316 -0.62 2.71 -1.61
C LEU A 316 0.75 2.75 -2.29
N GLN A 317 0.80 2.26 -3.52
CA GLN A 317 1.96 2.31 -4.40
C GLN A 317 2.00 3.67 -5.09
N VAL A 318 3.04 4.46 -4.80
CA VAL A 318 3.23 5.80 -5.37
C VAL A 318 4.30 5.72 -6.46
N ARG A 319 4.01 6.34 -7.62
CA ARG A 319 4.88 6.38 -8.79
C ARG A 319 4.92 7.77 -9.38
N ALA A 320 6.02 8.12 -10.02
CA ALA A 320 6.02 9.24 -10.95
C ALA A 320 5.10 8.90 -12.14
N ALA A 321 4.33 9.87 -12.62
CA ALA A 321 3.26 9.65 -13.59
C ALA A 321 3.77 8.95 -14.86
N GLY A 322 3.13 7.84 -15.21
CA GLY A 322 3.50 7.02 -16.36
C GLY A 322 4.84 6.28 -16.24
N GLN A 323 5.47 6.27 -15.07
CA GLN A 323 6.72 5.54 -14.81
C GLN A 323 6.45 4.20 -14.10
N THR A 324 7.33 3.23 -14.34
CA THR A 324 7.27 1.89 -13.73
C THR A 324 8.03 1.72 -12.41
N PRO A 325 9.07 2.50 -12.07
CA PRO A 325 9.70 2.41 -10.74
C PRO A 325 8.78 2.94 -9.64
N LEU A 326 8.84 2.34 -8.45
CA LEU A 326 8.15 2.85 -7.27
C LEU A 326 8.95 4.02 -6.70
N VAL A 327 8.22 5.04 -6.24
CA VAL A 327 8.79 6.06 -5.36
C VAL A 327 8.78 5.54 -3.93
N ALA A 328 7.62 5.05 -3.49
CA ALA A 328 7.42 4.44 -2.18
C ALA A 328 6.13 3.61 -2.19
N THR A 329 5.98 2.72 -1.21
CA THR A 329 4.70 2.10 -0.85
C THR A 329 4.34 2.52 0.56
N PHE A 330 3.10 2.93 0.80
CA PHE A 330 2.61 3.28 2.13
C PHE A 330 1.50 2.34 2.56
N GLU A 331 1.65 1.73 3.73
CA GLU A 331 0.57 1.08 4.45
C GLU A 331 -0.30 2.15 5.10
N ALA A 332 -1.55 2.22 4.65
CA ALA A 332 -2.57 3.16 5.09
C ALA A 332 -3.66 2.40 5.85
N GLU A 333 -3.60 2.44 7.17
CA GLU A 333 -4.65 1.93 8.04
C GLU A 333 -5.80 2.94 8.14
N VAL A 334 -7.01 2.50 7.79
CA VAL A 334 -8.24 3.30 7.88
C VAL A 334 -9.09 2.73 9.03
N PRO A 335 -9.02 3.32 10.24
CA PRO A 335 -9.68 2.76 11.41
C PRO A 335 -11.19 3.01 11.40
N ALA A 336 -11.96 2.18 12.12
CA ALA A 336 -13.41 2.34 12.26
C ALA A 336 -13.86 3.71 12.82
N ALA A 337 -12.96 4.42 13.50
CA ALA A 337 -13.22 5.74 14.08
C ALA A 337 -13.43 6.86 13.06
N VAL A 338 -12.99 6.68 11.80
CA VAL A 338 -13.16 7.70 10.74
C VAL A 338 -14.35 7.42 9.82
N ALA A 339 -15.12 6.35 10.07
CA ALA A 339 -16.30 6.00 9.28
C ALA A 339 -17.30 7.17 9.23
N GLY A 340 -17.78 7.50 8.03
CA GLY A 340 -18.69 8.60 7.77
C GLY A 340 -18.03 9.99 7.74
N LEU A 341 -16.70 10.10 7.85
CA LEU A 341 -15.99 11.38 7.75
C LEU A 341 -15.37 11.57 6.37
N GLY A 342 -15.27 12.83 5.93
CA GLY A 342 -14.38 13.20 4.83
C GLY A 342 -12.97 13.49 5.36
N LEU A 343 -11.94 13.01 4.67
CA LEU A 343 -10.54 13.14 5.07
C LEU A 343 -9.72 13.81 3.97
N THR A 344 -8.67 14.53 4.37
CA THR A 344 -7.69 15.07 3.41
C THR A 344 -6.35 14.36 3.59
N VAL A 345 -5.89 13.68 2.55
CA VAL A 345 -4.54 13.09 2.49
C VAL A 345 -3.61 14.09 1.81
N VAL A 346 -2.48 14.38 2.42
CA VAL A 346 -1.49 15.32 1.89
C VAL A 346 -0.18 14.60 1.65
N ALA A 347 0.35 14.71 0.43
CA ALA A 347 1.75 14.41 0.15
C ALA A 347 2.62 15.52 0.74
N SER A 348 3.39 15.18 1.77
CA SER A 348 4.20 16.10 2.57
C SER A 348 5.69 15.82 2.39
N GLY A 349 6.53 16.78 2.78
CA GLY A 349 7.98 16.64 2.73
C GLY A 349 8.55 16.76 1.31
N ILE A 350 9.83 16.42 1.16
CA ILE A 350 10.61 16.57 -0.06
C ILE A 350 11.11 15.19 -0.49
N LEU A 351 10.92 14.86 -1.76
CA LEU A 351 11.41 13.60 -2.32
C LEU A 351 12.95 13.55 -2.30
N GLY A 352 13.49 12.52 -1.64
CA GLY A 352 14.93 12.30 -1.50
C GLY A 352 15.62 13.09 -0.38
N ASP A 353 14.86 13.81 0.46
CA ASP A 353 15.37 14.47 1.65
C ASP A 353 15.27 13.54 2.88
N GLU A 354 16.32 13.45 3.70
CA GLU A 354 16.33 12.57 4.88
C GLU A 354 15.74 13.23 6.14
N GLU A 355 15.77 14.55 6.25
CA GLU A 355 15.27 15.28 7.42
C GLU A 355 13.76 15.53 7.33
N ARG A 356 13.26 15.77 6.11
CA ARG A 356 11.85 15.98 5.79
C ARG A 356 11.46 15.10 4.61
N PRO A 357 11.47 13.78 4.77
CA PRO A 357 11.22 12.85 3.67
C PRO A 357 9.79 12.98 3.14
N PHE A 358 9.62 12.57 1.89
CA PHE A 358 8.32 12.43 1.27
C PHE A 358 7.41 11.50 2.08
N ASP A 359 6.26 11.98 2.53
CA ASP A 359 5.31 11.26 3.39
C ASP A 359 3.87 11.44 2.93
N LEU A 360 3.00 10.50 3.32
CA LEU A 360 1.55 10.66 3.20
C LEU A 360 0.92 10.82 4.58
N LEU A 361 0.16 11.89 4.75
CA LEU A 361 -0.51 12.25 5.99
C LEU A 361 -2.00 12.43 5.75
N ALA A 362 -2.84 11.72 6.49
CA ALA A 362 -4.28 11.93 6.49
C ALA A 362 -4.69 12.85 7.64
N PHE A 363 -5.59 13.79 7.36
CA PHE A 363 -6.15 14.72 8.33
C PHE A 363 -7.66 14.53 8.43
N THR A 364 -8.15 14.41 9.67
CA THR A 364 -9.58 14.46 9.96
C THR A 364 -10.03 15.93 10.00
N PRO A 365 -11.34 16.21 9.85
CA PRO A 365 -11.85 17.58 9.95
C PRO A 365 -11.60 18.24 11.31
N ASN A 366 -11.37 17.45 12.37
CA ASN A 366 -11.05 17.96 13.69
C ASN A 366 -9.58 18.35 13.88
N GLY A 367 -8.73 18.08 12.88
CA GLY A 367 -7.30 18.38 12.91
C GLY A 367 -6.43 17.20 13.34
N ASP A 368 -7.02 16.03 13.60
CA ASP A 368 -6.25 14.83 13.93
C ASP A 368 -5.47 14.35 12.71
N ARG A 369 -4.19 14.06 12.91
CA ARG A 369 -3.29 13.56 11.88
C ARG A 369 -3.02 12.07 12.06
N VAL A 370 -3.09 11.33 10.98
CA VAL A 370 -2.55 9.98 10.85
C VAL A 370 -1.45 9.98 9.80
N ARG A 371 -0.29 9.43 10.15
CA ARG A 371 0.84 9.25 9.22
C ARG A 371 0.81 7.82 8.71
N PHE A 372 0.89 7.63 7.40
CA PHE A 372 0.98 6.29 6.81
C PHE A 372 2.39 5.72 6.96
N THR A 373 2.49 4.41 7.10
CA THR A 373 3.77 3.72 7.34
C THR A 373 4.40 3.39 5.99
N PRO A 374 5.60 3.92 5.65
CA PRO A 374 6.28 3.52 4.43
C PRO A 374 6.83 2.10 4.60
N VAL A 375 6.70 1.28 3.56
CA VAL A 375 7.05 -0.14 3.57
C VAL A 375 7.78 -0.57 2.29
N ALA A 376 8.63 -1.58 2.42
CA ALA A 376 9.29 -2.30 1.34
C ALA A 376 8.83 -3.75 1.32
N GLN A 377 8.83 -4.38 0.15
CA GLN A 377 8.50 -5.79 0.03
C GLN A 377 9.76 -6.65 0.21
N VAL A 378 9.68 -7.66 1.07
CA VAL A 378 10.80 -8.54 1.39
C VAL A 378 10.36 -10.00 1.31
N GLN A 379 11.07 -10.81 0.53
CA GLN A 379 10.95 -12.27 0.58
C GLN A 379 12.12 -12.84 1.38
N VAL A 380 11.84 -13.74 2.32
CA VAL A 380 12.88 -14.43 3.09
C VAL A 380 12.98 -15.87 2.61
N ILE A 381 14.20 -16.36 2.38
CA ILE A 381 14.50 -17.74 1.96
C ILE A 381 15.37 -18.41 3.03
N HIS A 382 14.95 -19.56 3.55
CA HIS A 382 15.78 -20.33 4.47
C HIS A 382 16.69 -21.30 3.72
N ASN A 383 17.96 -20.92 3.53
CA ASN A 383 18.95 -21.73 2.84
C ASN A 383 20.13 -22.22 3.71
N SER A 384 20.20 -21.80 4.97
CA SER A 384 21.09 -22.41 5.96
C SER A 384 20.63 -23.85 6.25
N PRO A 385 21.47 -24.89 6.07
CA PRO A 385 21.12 -26.25 6.46
C PRO A 385 20.75 -26.30 7.95
N SER A 386 19.69 -27.06 8.28
CA SER A 386 19.22 -27.52 9.62
C SER A 386 19.73 -26.77 10.87
N PRO A 387 18.87 -26.38 11.83
CA PRO A 387 17.48 -26.82 12.05
C PRO A 387 16.42 -25.82 11.55
N THR A 388 15.14 -26.12 11.78
CA THR A 388 14.04 -25.14 11.72
C THR A 388 14.27 -24.02 12.73
N VAL A 389 13.97 -22.79 12.33
CA VAL A 389 14.22 -21.58 13.13
C VAL A 389 12.99 -20.69 13.24
N ASP A 390 12.91 -19.92 14.32
CA ASP A 390 11.99 -18.80 14.45
C ASP A 390 12.73 -17.51 14.08
N VAL A 391 12.08 -16.63 13.35
CA VAL A 391 12.62 -15.32 12.97
C VAL A 391 11.80 -14.24 13.67
N TYR A 392 12.47 -13.40 14.44
CA TYR A 392 11.91 -12.26 15.14
C TYR A 392 12.37 -10.96 14.48
N ALA A 393 11.49 -9.97 14.42
CA ALA A 393 11.79 -8.60 14.03
C ALA A 393 11.41 -7.65 15.17
N ASN A 394 12.36 -6.82 15.64
CA ASN A 394 12.15 -5.89 16.76
C ASN A 394 11.56 -6.55 18.02
N GLY A 395 11.96 -7.80 18.28
CA GLY A 395 11.49 -8.61 19.41
C GLY A 395 10.15 -9.33 19.23
N GLY A 396 9.37 -8.99 18.19
CA GLY A 396 8.14 -9.69 17.83
C GLY A 396 8.40 -10.85 16.86
N ILE A 397 7.63 -11.94 16.93
CA ILE A 397 7.78 -13.06 15.99
C ILE A 397 7.31 -12.62 14.59
N LEU A 398 8.19 -12.75 13.60
CA LEU A 398 7.92 -12.44 12.20
C LEU A 398 7.58 -13.71 11.41
N ILE A 399 8.36 -14.78 11.60
CA ILE A 399 8.17 -16.08 10.96
C ILE A 399 8.34 -17.17 12.02
N ASP A 400 7.32 -18.01 12.17
CA ASP A 400 7.27 -19.11 13.14
C ASP A 400 7.58 -20.44 12.44
N ASP A 401 8.38 -21.31 13.06
CA ASP A 401 8.74 -22.63 12.53
C ASP A 401 9.27 -22.59 11.08
N PHE A 402 10.14 -21.63 10.76
CA PHE A 402 10.67 -21.45 9.41
C PHE A 402 11.57 -22.64 9.03
N ALA A 403 11.10 -23.45 8.09
CA ALA A 403 11.76 -24.70 7.72
C ALA A 403 12.82 -24.50 6.63
N PHE A 404 13.89 -25.29 6.69
CA PHE A 404 14.91 -25.32 5.66
C PHE A 404 14.32 -25.56 4.26
N ARG A 405 14.81 -24.82 3.24
CA ARG A 405 14.36 -24.82 1.84
C ARG A 405 12.96 -24.27 1.58
N THR A 406 12.40 -23.54 2.54
CA THR A 406 11.15 -22.81 2.36
C THR A 406 11.42 -21.32 2.19
N ALA A 407 10.44 -20.61 1.65
CA ALA A 407 10.46 -19.17 1.47
C ALA A 407 9.13 -18.58 1.93
N THR A 408 9.15 -17.33 2.36
CA THR A 408 7.92 -16.57 2.56
C THR A 408 7.39 -16.07 1.21
N PRO A 409 6.09 -15.75 1.08
CA PRO A 409 5.70 -14.73 0.10
C PRO A 409 6.43 -13.42 0.40
N PHE A 410 6.44 -12.49 -0.56
CA PHE A 410 6.84 -11.12 -0.24
C PHE A 410 5.93 -10.55 0.86
N VAL A 411 6.54 -10.14 1.97
CA VAL A 411 5.89 -9.47 3.10
C VAL A 411 6.28 -7.99 3.12
N ASP A 412 5.41 -7.13 3.63
CA ASP A 412 5.71 -5.71 3.76
C ASP A 412 6.39 -5.45 5.11
N LEU A 413 7.59 -4.85 5.08
CA LEU A 413 8.34 -4.44 6.26
C LEU A 413 8.54 -2.93 6.25
N PRO A 414 8.48 -2.26 7.42
CA PRO A 414 8.70 -0.81 7.51
C PRO A 414 10.04 -0.38 6.92
N THR A 415 10.04 0.74 6.21
CA THR A 415 11.26 1.43 5.78
C THR A 415 11.58 2.59 6.72
N ARG A 416 12.76 3.20 6.54
CA ARG A 416 13.21 4.40 7.27
C ARG A 416 13.38 4.25 8.79
N THR A 417 13.12 3.07 9.32
CA THR A 417 13.41 2.67 10.69
C THR A 417 14.35 1.48 10.67
N ASP A 418 15.23 1.43 11.65
CA ASP A 418 16.14 0.31 11.82
C ASP A 418 15.36 -0.89 12.40
N ILE A 419 15.65 -2.08 11.90
CA ILE A 419 15.02 -3.34 12.26
C ILE A 419 16.08 -4.30 12.78
N ASP A 420 15.86 -4.82 13.98
CA ASP A 420 16.68 -5.89 14.54
C ASP A 420 16.06 -7.23 14.19
N ILE A 421 16.82 -8.08 13.49
CA ILE A 421 16.41 -9.44 13.14
C ILE A 421 17.12 -10.43 14.06
N ALA A 422 16.34 -11.20 14.81
CA ALA A 422 16.84 -12.24 15.69
C ALA A 422 16.38 -13.62 15.19
N VAL A 423 17.32 -14.57 15.08
CA VAL A 423 17.03 -15.93 14.60
C VAL A 423 17.25 -16.90 15.75
N ALA A 424 16.20 -17.61 16.15
CA ALA A 424 16.22 -18.57 17.25
C ALA A 424 15.85 -19.99 16.76
N LEU A 425 16.02 -21.01 17.59
CA LEU A 425 15.53 -22.36 17.25
C LEU A 425 14.00 -22.39 17.22
N GLY A 426 13.39 -23.25 16.39
CA GLY A 426 11.91 -23.39 16.27
C GLY A 426 11.15 -23.82 17.53
N ASN A 427 11.82 -23.92 18.68
CA ASN A 427 11.18 -24.14 19.97
C ASN A 427 11.38 -22.96 20.92
N SER A 428 11.76 -21.81 20.37
CA SER A 428 12.02 -20.59 21.11
C SER A 428 10.72 -19.99 21.66
N THR A 429 10.85 -19.15 22.67
CA THR A 429 9.69 -18.50 23.31
C THR A 429 9.74 -16.98 23.20
N SER A 430 10.90 -16.43 22.83
CA SER A 430 11.12 -15.01 22.60
C SER A 430 12.44 -14.77 21.84
N ALA A 431 12.62 -13.54 21.36
CA ALA A 431 13.87 -13.12 20.70
C ALA A 431 15.13 -13.21 21.60
N ASP A 432 14.98 -13.28 22.93
CA ASP A 432 16.11 -13.47 23.86
C ASP A 432 16.79 -14.85 23.72
N ASP A 433 16.08 -15.81 23.11
CA ASP A 433 16.59 -17.16 22.82
C ASP A 433 17.41 -17.22 21.51
N ALA A 434 17.68 -16.07 20.87
CA ALA A 434 18.32 -16.00 19.57
C ALA A 434 19.74 -16.59 19.52
N LEU A 435 19.99 -17.34 18.45
CA LEU A 435 21.30 -17.88 18.07
C LEU A 435 22.15 -16.87 17.31
N ALA A 436 21.49 -15.98 16.57
CA ALA A 436 22.11 -14.92 15.79
C ALA A 436 21.21 -13.68 15.82
N VAL A 437 21.83 -12.51 15.90
CA VAL A 437 21.16 -11.20 15.90
C VAL A 437 21.85 -10.33 14.85
N PHE A 438 21.04 -9.73 14.00
CA PHE A 438 21.45 -8.75 12.99
C PHE A 438 20.76 -7.44 13.35
N GLU A 439 21.55 -6.49 13.83
CA GLU A 439 21.08 -5.17 14.28
C GLU A 439 21.18 -4.16 13.14
N ASP A 440 20.40 -3.09 13.25
CA ASP A 440 20.46 -1.93 12.35
C ASP A 440 20.16 -2.24 10.86
N ILE A 441 19.30 -3.22 10.57
CA ILE A 441 18.88 -3.51 9.19
C ILE A 441 17.88 -2.43 8.74
N ARG A 442 18.16 -1.79 7.61
CA ARG A 442 17.34 -0.72 7.05
C ARG A 442 16.94 -1.03 5.61
N PHE A 443 15.65 -0.96 5.32
CA PHE A 443 15.11 -1.05 3.97
C PHE A 443 14.85 0.34 3.39
N GLU A 444 15.03 0.44 2.07
CA GLU A 444 14.82 1.67 1.31
C GLU A 444 13.43 1.70 0.66
N ASP A 445 12.88 2.90 0.49
CA ASP A 445 11.58 3.09 -0.14
C ASP A 445 11.57 2.63 -1.60
N GLY A 446 10.45 2.02 -2.00
CA GLY A 446 10.24 1.61 -3.40
C GLY A 446 11.07 0.39 -3.84
N MET A 447 11.89 -0.17 -2.96
CA MET A 447 12.72 -1.34 -3.24
C MET A 447 12.01 -2.65 -2.88
N GLN A 448 12.47 -3.75 -3.50
CA GLN A 448 12.04 -5.10 -3.22
C GLN A 448 13.27 -5.96 -2.92
N TYR A 449 13.21 -6.75 -1.86
CA TYR A 449 14.36 -7.50 -1.36
C TYR A 449 14.13 -9.01 -1.33
N ILE A 450 15.19 -9.77 -1.57
CA ILE A 450 15.29 -11.18 -1.19
C ILE A 450 16.38 -11.30 -0.13
N VAL A 451 16.02 -11.83 1.03
CA VAL A 451 16.93 -12.09 2.15
C VAL A 451 17.08 -13.60 2.29
N THR A 452 18.23 -14.12 1.94
CA THR A 452 18.52 -15.56 2.04
C THR A 452 19.35 -15.83 3.29
N ALA A 453 18.80 -16.57 4.23
CA ALA A 453 19.57 -17.11 5.35
C ALA A 453 20.55 -18.15 4.81
N THR A 454 21.85 -17.97 5.04
CA THR A 454 22.94 -18.77 4.44
C THR A 454 23.98 -19.15 5.49
N GLY A 455 24.94 -19.98 5.10
CA GLY A 455 25.98 -20.48 6.00
C GLY A 455 25.46 -21.52 7.01
N ILE A 456 26.26 -21.80 8.03
CA ILE A 456 25.98 -22.83 9.05
C ILE A 456 26.28 -22.26 10.43
N VAL A 457 25.33 -22.41 11.36
CA VAL A 457 25.50 -21.96 12.74
C VAL A 457 26.69 -22.66 13.40
N GLY A 458 27.62 -21.88 13.95
CA GLY A 458 28.81 -22.39 14.64
C GLY A 458 29.94 -22.88 13.72
N ASN A 459 29.80 -22.77 12.40
CA ASN A 459 30.89 -23.03 11.47
C ASN A 459 31.79 -21.80 11.33
N ALA A 460 33.11 -21.98 11.39
CA ALA A 460 34.07 -20.87 11.33
C ALA A 460 34.45 -20.47 9.89
N ASP A 461 34.33 -21.38 8.92
CA ASP A 461 34.69 -21.16 7.52
C ASP A 461 33.53 -20.55 6.73
N THR A 462 32.29 -21.00 7.04
CA THR A 462 31.05 -20.50 6.44
C THR A 462 30.01 -20.24 7.54
N PRO A 463 30.19 -19.18 8.35
CA PRO A 463 29.29 -18.86 9.44
C PRO A 463 27.88 -18.53 8.93
N PHE A 464 26.88 -18.74 9.79
CA PHE A 464 25.51 -18.30 9.53
C PHE A 464 25.45 -16.79 9.30
N ASP A 465 24.78 -16.38 8.22
CA ASP A 465 24.66 -14.99 7.79
C ASP A 465 23.39 -14.77 6.95
N LEU A 466 23.09 -13.51 6.62
CA LEU A 466 22.00 -13.11 5.72
C LEU A 466 22.57 -12.52 4.42
N ALA A 467 22.26 -13.18 3.29
CA ALA A 467 22.59 -12.66 1.97
C ALA A 467 21.41 -11.86 1.39
N VAL A 468 21.61 -10.55 1.23
CA VAL A 468 20.58 -9.61 0.76
C VAL A 468 20.74 -9.32 -0.73
N PHE A 469 19.64 -9.37 -1.46
CA PHE A 469 19.51 -8.91 -2.84
C PHE A 469 18.41 -7.85 -2.93
N ASP A 470 18.75 -6.65 -3.38
CA ASP A 470 17.92 -5.43 -3.30
C ASP A 470 17.19 -5.08 -4.61
N MET A 471 17.42 -5.85 -5.67
CA MET A 471 16.81 -5.66 -6.99
C MET A 471 15.79 -6.77 -7.29
N ALA A 472 15.08 -7.25 -6.26
CA ALA A 472 14.13 -8.35 -6.42
C ALA A 472 12.99 -7.99 -7.38
N GLN A 473 12.39 -9.01 -8.01
CA GLN A 473 11.32 -8.84 -8.98
C GLN A 473 10.19 -9.82 -8.66
N THR A 474 8.95 -9.40 -8.87
CA THR A 474 7.76 -10.26 -8.74
C THR A 474 7.16 -10.65 -10.09
N THR A 475 7.57 -9.96 -11.16
CA THR A 475 7.07 -10.14 -12.53
C THR A 475 8.23 -10.05 -13.50
N ALA A 476 8.17 -10.82 -14.59
CA ALA A 476 9.21 -10.85 -15.60
C ALA A 476 9.07 -9.77 -16.67
N ALA A 477 10.18 -9.51 -17.37
CA ALA A 477 10.15 -8.85 -18.67
C ALA A 477 9.27 -9.62 -19.68
N ALA A 478 8.65 -8.88 -20.60
CA ALA A 478 7.62 -9.40 -21.50
C ALA A 478 8.06 -10.64 -22.31
N GLY A 479 7.26 -11.71 -22.25
CA GLY A 479 7.43 -12.92 -23.07
C GLY A 479 8.39 -13.98 -22.51
N GLY A 480 8.73 -13.92 -21.22
CA GLY A 480 9.63 -14.89 -20.58
C GLY A 480 9.40 -15.06 -19.08
N VAL A 481 10.39 -15.68 -18.44
CA VAL A 481 10.51 -15.91 -16.99
C VAL A 481 11.84 -15.31 -16.56
N ASP A 482 11.82 -14.49 -15.52
CA ASP A 482 13.04 -13.87 -14.97
C ASP A 482 13.62 -14.77 -13.88
N LEU A 483 14.86 -15.22 -14.06
CA LEU A 483 15.56 -16.12 -13.15
C LEU A 483 16.74 -15.42 -12.48
N LEU A 484 16.73 -15.41 -11.15
CA LEU A 484 17.85 -15.01 -10.30
C LEU A 484 18.53 -16.28 -9.78
N LEU A 485 19.87 -16.32 -9.78
CA LEU A 485 20.61 -17.44 -9.19
C LEU A 485 21.32 -17.01 -7.91
N TYR A 486 21.18 -17.79 -6.85
CA TYR A 486 21.96 -17.67 -5.63
C TYR A 486 22.76 -18.95 -5.35
N HIS A 487 24.09 -18.84 -5.21
CA HIS A 487 24.89 -20.00 -4.82
C HIS A 487 25.06 -20.07 -3.30
N GLY A 488 24.19 -20.81 -2.63
CA GLY A 488 24.21 -20.92 -1.16
C GLY A 488 24.61 -22.28 -0.60
N ALA A 489 25.36 -23.09 -1.36
CA ALA A 489 25.90 -24.35 -0.85
C ALA A 489 27.35 -24.10 -0.34
N PRO A 490 27.60 -24.16 0.98
CA PRO A 490 28.83 -23.64 1.59
C PRO A 490 30.10 -24.45 1.31
N ASP A 491 29.97 -25.73 0.95
CA ASP A 491 31.09 -26.65 0.69
C ASP A 491 31.26 -26.99 -0.80
N ALA A 492 30.52 -26.32 -1.68
CA ALA A 492 30.61 -26.47 -3.12
C ALA A 492 31.57 -25.43 -3.74
N PRO A 493 32.35 -25.81 -4.77
CA PRO A 493 33.23 -24.89 -5.48
C PRO A 493 32.43 -23.95 -6.41
N GLU A 494 33.12 -22.97 -7.00
CA GLU A 494 32.54 -22.11 -8.04
C GLU A 494 32.07 -22.94 -9.26
N VAL A 495 30.90 -22.58 -9.79
CA VAL A 495 30.25 -23.32 -10.88
C VAL A 495 29.74 -22.40 -11.98
N ASP A 496 29.65 -22.96 -13.18
CA ASP A 496 28.89 -22.40 -14.29
C ASP A 496 27.57 -23.18 -14.44
N VAL A 497 26.53 -22.48 -14.90
CA VAL A 497 25.22 -23.08 -15.22
C VAL A 497 25.00 -22.94 -16.72
N VAL A 498 24.96 -24.06 -17.42
CA VAL A 498 24.87 -24.14 -18.88
C VAL A 498 23.55 -24.76 -19.29
N ALA A 499 22.74 -24.05 -20.08
CA ALA A 499 21.54 -24.62 -20.68
C ALA A 499 21.85 -25.30 -22.01
N ASP A 500 21.34 -26.52 -22.19
CA ASP A 500 21.47 -27.27 -23.44
C ASP A 500 20.96 -26.44 -24.63
N GLY A 501 21.84 -26.19 -25.61
CA GLY A 501 21.51 -25.44 -26.82
C GLY A 501 21.45 -23.92 -26.68
N ALA A 502 21.52 -23.38 -25.46
CA ALA A 502 21.52 -21.93 -25.19
C ALA A 502 22.89 -21.41 -24.67
N GLY A 503 23.76 -22.29 -24.16
CA GLY A 503 25.08 -21.93 -23.67
C GLY A 503 25.10 -21.58 -22.18
N VAL A 504 26.15 -20.88 -21.74
CA VAL A 504 26.31 -20.47 -20.34
C VAL A 504 25.25 -19.42 -19.99
N LEU A 505 24.44 -19.72 -18.97
CA LEU A 505 23.42 -18.80 -18.42
C LEU A 505 23.99 -17.98 -17.26
N PHE A 506 24.78 -18.62 -16.41
CA PHE A 506 25.49 -18.00 -15.29
C PHE A 506 26.92 -18.53 -15.27
N ASP A 507 27.89 -17.64 -15.10
CA ASP A 507 29.32 -17.89 -15.27
C ASP A 507 30.06 -17.55 -13.96
N ASP A 508 31.04 -18.37 -13.57
CA ASP A 508 31.90 -18.21 -12.40
C ASP A 508 31.11 -17.86 -11.11
N VAL A 509 30.06 -18.61 -10.80
CA VAL A 509 29.18 -18.32 -9.66
C VAL A 509 29.82 -18.84 -8.38
N ALA A 510 30.22 -17.93 -7.49
CA ALA A 510 30.83 -18.25 -6.21
C ALA A 510 29.82 -18.37 -5.06
N TYR A 511 30.16 -19.17 -4.04
CA TYR A 511 29.36 -19.28 -2.81
C TYR A 511 29.08 -17.90 -2.20
N GLY A 512 27.85 -17.72 -1.71
CA GLY A 512 27.38 -16.49 -1.09
C GLY A 512 26.97 -15.40 -2.09
N SER A 513 27.10 -15.63 -3.40
CA SER A 513 26.83 -14.62 -4.42
C SER A 513 25.49 -14.83 -5.13
N TYR A 514 24.80 -13.71 -5.38
CA TYR A 514 23.72 -13.64 -6.36
C TYR A 514 24.28 -13.33 -7.75
N GLN A 515 23.65 -13.90 -8.77
CA GLN A 515 23.84 -13.52 -10.17
C GLN A 515 22.53 -12.97 -10.70
N GLY A 516 22.56 -11.72 -11.16
CA GLY A 516 21.37 -10.94 -11.49
C GLY A 516 20.42 -11.61 -12.49
N TYR A 517 19.20 -11.08 -12.58
CA TYR A 517 18.13 -11.67 -13.38
C TYR A 517 18.50 -11.87 -14.85
N ILE A 518 18.17 -13.06 -15.37
CA ILE A 518 18.13 -13.35 -16.80
C ILE A 518 16.69 -13.64 -17.23
N ASN A 519 16.26 -13.09 -18.36
CA ASN A 519 14.97 -13.43 -18.95
C ASN A 519 15.14 -14.61 -19.90
N VAL A 520 14.41 -15.69 -19.67
CA VAL A 520 14.39 -16.87 -20.55
C VAL A 520 12.97 -17.17 -21.02
N PRO A 521 12.76 -17.71 -22.24
CA PRO A 521 11.45 -18.14 -22.69
C PRO A 521 10.80 -19.15 -21.72
N ALA A 522 9.48 -19.06 -21.52
CA ALA A 522 8.75 -20.09 -20.77
C ALA A 522 8.82 -21.43 -21.53
N GLY A 523 9.37 -22.47 -20.88
CA GLY A 523 9.60 -23.76 -21.50
C GLY A 523 10.41 -24.69 -20.60
N SER A 524 10.71 -25.89 -21.11
CA SER A 524 11.50 -26.87 -20.39
C SER A 524 12.97 -26.78 -20.78
N TYR A 525 13.84 -26.71 -19.78
CA TYR A 525 15.28 -26.58 -19.92
C TYR A 525 15.98 -27.76 -19.29
N ARG A 526 17.09 -28.14 -19.91
CA ARG A 526 18.09 -29.01 -19.29
C ARG A 526 19.29 -28.16 -18.91
N LEU A 527 19.52 -28.04 -17.61
CA LEU A 527 20.58 -27.25 -17.03
C LEU A 527 21.71 -28.19 -16.62
N ASN A 528 22.90 -27.96 -17.15
CA ASN A 528 24.12 -28.63 -16.71
C ASN A 528 24.88 -27.70 -15.77
N VAL A 529 25.33 -28.24 -14.65
CA VAL A 529 26.27 -27.58 -13.74
C VAL A 529 27.66 -28.08 -14.07
N THR A 530 28.60 -27.17 -14.24
CA THR A 530 30.00 -27.43 -14.62
C THR A 530 30.93 -26.68 -13.66
N PRO A 531 32.17 -27.13 -13.44
CA PRO A 531 33.16 -26.34 -12.70
C PRO A 531 33.47 -25.04 -13.43
N ALA A 532 33.68 -23.96 -12.67
CA ALA A 532 34.12 -22.67 -13.19
C ALA A 532 35.32 -22.82 -14.15
N GLY A 533 35.19 -22.25 -15.35
CA GLY A 533 36.23 -22.30 -16.39
C GLY A 533 36.41 -23.65 -17.10
N ASP A 534 35.61 -24.69 -16.80
CA ASP A 534 35.56 -25.96 -17.55
C ASP A 534 34.12 -26.41 -17.86
N ASN A 535 33.54 -25.80 -18.88
CA ASN A 535 32.22 -26.13 -19.40
C ASN A 535 32.12 -27.49 -20.14
N ASN A 536 33.20 -28.28 -20.22
CA ASN A 536 33.16 -29.62 -20.82
C ASN A 536 32.83 -30.71 -19.80
N THR A 537 33.09 -30.45 -18.51
CA THR A 537 32.91 -31.42 -17.44
C THR A 537 31.59 -31.18 -16.71
N ILE A 538 30.57 -31.94 -17.05
CA ILE A 538 29.24 -31.82 -16.41
C ILE A 538 29.25 -32.59 -15.09
N VAL A 539 29.17 -31.86 -13.96
CA VAL A 539 29.17 -32.43 -12.60
C VAL A 539 27.78 -32.80 -12.12
N ALA A 540 26.75 -32.06 -12.56
CA ALA A 540 25.36 -32.38 -12.33
C ALA A 540 24.50 -31.90 -13.50
N ALA A 541 23.32 -32.49 -13.67
CA ALA A 541 22.35 -32.02 -14.65
C ALA A 541 20.96 -32.02 -14.01
N TYR A 542 20.15 -31.02 -14.36
CA TYR A 542 18.82 -30.78 -13.82
C TYR A 542 17.82 -30.51 -14.94
N ASP A 543 16.61 -31.02 -14.80
CA ASP A 543 15.46 -30.61 -15.60
C ASP A 543 14.71 -29.48 -14.87
N ALA A 544 14.45 -28.40 -15.59
CA ALA A 544 13.71 -27.24 -15.12
C ALA A 544 12.53 -26.97 -16.07
N ASP A 545 11.30 -27.16 -15.60
CA ASP A 545 10.09 -26.85 -16.38
C ASP A 545 9.54 -25.48 -15.98
N LEU A 546 9.71 -24.48 -16.84
CA LEU A 546 9.26 -23.11 -16.65
C LEU A 546 7.97 -22.79 -17.42
N SER A 547 7.36 -23.79 -18.07
CA SER A 547 6.20 -23.58 -18.94
C SER A 547 4.98 -22.98 -18.23
N GLY A 548 4.88 -23.16 -16.91
CA GLY A 548 3.82 -22.57 -16.09
C GLY A 548 4.16 -21.24 -15.43
N LEU A 549 5.36 -20.69 -15.66
CA LEU A 549 5.88 -19.51 -14.96
C LEU A 549 5.97 -18.26 -15.85
N GLU A 550 5.37 -18.28 -17.04
CA GLU A 550 5.40 -17.16 -17.98
C GLU A 550 4.93 -15.85 -17.33
N GLY A 551 5.72 -14.79 -17.47
CA GLY A 551 5.47 -13.48 -16.88
C GLY A 551 5.84 -13.36 -15.39
N GLY A 552 6.31 -14.43 -14.75
CA GLY A 552 6.75 -14.45 -13.36
C GLY A 552 8.27 -14.45 -13.20
N ALA A 553 8.73 -14.09 -12.00
CA ALA A 553 10.14 -14.22 -11.60
C ALA A 553 10.34 -15.45 -10.69
N ALA A 554 11.57 -15.98 -10.62
CA ALA A 554 11.94 -17.04 -9.67
C ALA A 554 13.39 -16.90 -9.20
N THR A 555 13.63 -17.22 -7.94
CA THR A 555 14.98 -17.33 -7.36
C THR A 555 15.39 -18.78 -7.32
N VAL A 556 16.34 -19.17 -8.16
CA VAL A 556 16.99 -20.48 -8.14
C VAL A 556 18.15 -20.43 -7.17
N PHE A 557 18.27 -21.39 -6.27
CA PHE A 557 19.33 -21.41 -5.29
C PHE A 557 19.93 -22.80 -5.08
N ALA A 558 21.25 -22.84 -5.01
CA ALA A 558 21.98 -24.02 -4.55
C ALA A 558 21.86 -24.13 -3.03
N THR A 559 21.57 -25.33 -2.53
CA THR A 559 21.20 -25.56 -1.13
C THR A 559 21.79 -26.86 -0.60
N GLY A 560 22.05 -26.93 0.70
CA GLY A 560 22.61 -28.12 1.36
C GLY A 560 24.12 -28.27 1.16
N LEU A 561 24.63 -29.43 1.54
CA LEU A 561 26.05 -29.77 1.60
C LEU A 561 26.43 -30.80 0.54
N LEU A 562 27.41 -30.49 -0.29
CA LEU A 562 27.97 -31.36 -1.33
C LEU A 562 28.61 -32.62 -0.73
N GLY A 563 29.19 -32.51 0.46
CA GLY A 563 29.78 -33.65 1.19
C GLY A 563 28.76 -34.63 1.77
N VAL A 564 27.47 -34.28 1.78
CA VAL A 564 26.39 -35.12 2.34
C VAL A 564 25.67 -35.84 1.19
N ALA A 565 25.75 -37.17 1.20
CA ALA A 565 25.26 -37.99 0.08
C ALA A 565 23.74 -38.17 0.05
N GLU A 566 23.08 -38.25 1.21
CA GLU A 566 21.63 -38.44 1.35
C GLU A 566 21.12 -37.74 2.62
N GLY A 567 19.84 -37.39 2.63
CA GLY A 567 19.17 -36.70 3.74
C GLY A 567 18.78 -35.26 3.40
N ASP A 568 18.11 -34.60 4.34
CA ASP A 568 17.54 -33.27 4.10
C ASP A 568 18.64 -32.21 3.85
N GLU A 569 19.80 -32.38 4.47
CA GLU A 569 20.98 -31.51 4.32
C GLU A 569 21.81 -31.80 3.04
N ALA A 570 21.52 -32.86 2.27
CA ALA A 570 22.28 -33.21 1.07
C ALA A 570 22.13 -32.14 -0.02
N PHE A 571 23.19 -31.87 -0.80
CA PHE A 571 23.16 -30.87 -1.87
C PHE A 571 21.98 -31.05 -2.84
N ALA A 572 21.30 -29.95 -3.14
CA ALA A 572 20.25 -29.87 -4.15
C ALA A 572 20.18 -28.47 -4.77
N VAL A 573 19.40 -28.34 -5.84
CA VAL A 573 19.03 -27.04 -6.42
C VAL A 573 17.53 -26.88 -6.28
N TRP A 574 17.11 -25.75 -5.73
CA TRP A 574 15.71 -25.42 -5.50
C TRP A 574 15.36 -24.10 -6.17
N ALA A 575 14.07 -23.87 -6.39
CA ALA A 575 13.53 -22.59 -6.81
C ALA A 575 12.53 -22.09 -5.77
N ALA A 576 12.52 -20.78 -5.55
CA ALA A 576 11.51 -20.05 -4.80
C ALA A 576 10.77 -19.09 -5.73
N LEU A 577 9.44 -19.09 -5.66
CA LEU A 577 8.56 -18.16 -6.37
C LEU A 577 8.18 -16.98 -5.46
N PRO A 578 7.77 -15.83 -6.03
CA PRO A 578 7.35 -14.65 -5.25
C PRO A 578 6.21 -14.89 -4.24
N ASP A 579 5.40 -15.92 -4.45
CA ASP A 579 4.31 -16.30 -3.53
C ASP A 579 4.78 -17.17 -2.35
N GLY A 580 6.08 -17.47 -2.26
CA GLY A 580 6.69 -18.31 -1.22
C GLY A 580 6.73 -19.80 -1.56
N THR A 581 6.15 -20.22 -2.69
CA THR A 581 6.23 -21.61 -3.12
C THR A 581 7.68 -21.99 -3.42
N THR A 582 8.16 -23.07 -2.82
CA THR A 582 9.47 -23.64 -3.14
C THR A 582 9.36 -25.06 -3.67
N PHE A 583 10.27 -25.42 -4.58
CA PHE A 583 10.34 -26.78 -5.12
C PHE A 583 11.76 -27.15 -5.57
N PRO A 584 12.17 -28.42 -5.45
CA PRO A 584 13.43 -28.90 -5.97
C PRO A 584 13.41 -29.02 -7.49
N LEU A 585 14.54 -28.74 -8.13
CA LEU A 585 14.77 -29.12 -9.52
C LEU A 585 15.06 -30.61 -9.62
N THR A 586 14.60 -31.24 -10.69
CA THR A 586 14.74 -32.69 -10.86
C THR A 586 16.15 -33.02 -11.35
N VAL A 587 16.92 -33.78 -10.58
CA VAL A 587 18.25 -34.25 -11.00
C VAL A 587 18.10 -35.24 -12.16
N VAL A 588 18.81 -34.98 -13.25
CA VAL A 588 18.96 -35.91 -14.35
C VAL A 588 20.06 -36.91 -14.00
N VAL A 589 19.64 -38.07 -13.52
CA VAL A 589 20.56 -39.19 -13.28
C VAL A 589 21.05 -39.73 -14.62
N ARG A 590 22.31 -39.43 -14.98
CA ARG A 590 22.97 -40.12 -16.09
C ARG A 590 23.20 -41.57 -15.66
N THR A 591 22.52 -42.52 -16.28
CA THR A 591 23.02 -43.90 -16.30
C THR A 591 24.21 -43.92 -17.26
N GLN A 592 25.41 -43.59 -16.77
CA GLN A 592 26.63 -43.77 -17.57
C GLN A 592 26.80 -45.28 -17.86
N ASP A 593 26.67 -45.65 -19.13
CA ASP A 593 27.01 -46.96 -19.67
C ASP A 593 28.54 -47.03 -19.78
N LEU A 594 29.17 -48.00 -19.12
CA LEU A 594 30.61 -48.31 -19.17
C LEU A 594 31.13 -48.65 -20.59
N SER A 595 30.25 -48.59 -21.60
CA SER A 595 30.53 -48.85 -23.02
C SER A 595 31.71 -48.11 -23.64
N SER A 596 32.09 -46.91 -23.17
CA SER A 596 33.28 -46.20 -23.65
C SER A 596 34.58 -46.81 -23.11
N GLU A 597 34.54 -47.38 -21.90
CA GLU A 597 35.72 -47.91 -21.21
C GLU A 597 35.91 -49.41 -21.33
N VAL A 598 34.95 -50.08 -21.95
CA VAL A 598 35.00 -51.51 -22.24
C VAL A 598 34.99 -51.72 -23.74
N ARG A 599 36.16 -52.02 -24.32
CA ARG A 599 36.35 -52.23 -25.77
C ARG A 599 35.63 -53.46 -26.30
N SER A 600 35.49 -54.49 -25.46
CA SER A 600 34.76 -55.71 -25.78
C SER A 600 34.18 -56.31 -24.51
N PHE A 601 32.99 -56.91 -24.61
CA PHE A 601 32.34 -57.61 -23.51
C PHE A 601 31.50 -58.77 -24.03
N GLU A 602 31.91 -59.99 -23.70
CA GLU A 602 31.31 -61.24 -24.15
C GLU A 602 31.03 -62.20 -22.98
N LEU A 603 29.92 -62.93 -23.10
CA LEU A 603 29.50 -63.98 -22.18
C LEU A 603 29.26 -65.26 -22.99
N PHE A 604 30.02 -66.31 -22.73
CA PHE A 604 29.86 -67.58 -23.44
C PHE A 604 30.11 -68.82 -22.55
N PRO A 605 29.47 -69.96 -22.86
CA PRO A 605 28.39 -70.12 -23.85
C PRO A 605 27.08 -69.48 -23.37
N ASN A 606 26.29 -68.91 -24.28
CA ASN A 606 24.95 -68.38 -23.98
C ASN A 606 23.97 -68.89 -25.05
N PRO A 607 22.99 -69.77 -24.72
CA PRO A 607 22.61 -70.24 -23.39
C PRO A 607 23.67 -71.12 -22.70
N VAL A 608 23.76 -71.02 -21.37
CA VAL A 608 24.64 -71.83 -20.53
C VAL A 608 23.92 -73.11 -20.12
N SER A 609 24.36 -74.26 -20.63
CA SER A 609 23.84 -75.59 -20.22
C SER A 609 24.68 -76.27 -19.13
N GLY A 610 25.86 -75.73 -18.83
CA GLY A 610 26.81 -76.26 -17.86
C GLY A 610 26.71 -75.63 -16.47
N THR A 611 27.74 -75.84 -15.65
CA THR A 611 27.87 -75.25 -14.32
C THR A 611 28.68 -73.96 -14.29
N GLU A 612 29.24 -73.55 -15.43
CA GLU A 612 30.15 -72.41 -15.56
C GLU A 612 29.81 -71.56 -16.80
N VAL A 613 30.01 -70.26 -16.69
CA VAL A 613 29.97 -69.30 -17.81
C VAL A 613 31.24 -68.46 -17.79
N SER A 614 31.84 -68.22 -18.96
CA SER A 614 33.00 -67.34 -19.09
C SER A 614 32.55 -65.93 -19.44
N VAL A 615 33.09 -64.95 -18.71
CA VAL A 615 32.98 -63.52 -19.02
C VAL A 615 34.33 -63.05 -19.53
N GLN A 616 34.35 -62.48 -20.73
CA GLN A 616 35.54 -61.84 -21.28
C GLN A 616 35.25 -60.38 -21.51
N PHE A 617 36.14 -59.51 -21.03
CA PHE A 617 36.04 -58.08 -21.28
C PHE A 617 37.42 -57.43 -21.41
N ASP A 618 37.51 -56.37 -22.21
CA ASP A 618 38.75 -55.61 -22.46
C ASP A 618 38.58 -54.17 -21.96
N LEU A 619 39.37 -53.79 -20.97
CA LEU A 619 39.31 -52.47 -20.34
C LEU A 619 40.23 -51.49 -21.07
N SER A 620 39.70 -50.31 -21.44
CA SER A 620 40.47 -49.22 -22.06
C SER A 620 41.54 -48.66 -21.11
N GLU A 621 41.24 -48.62 -19.81
CA GLU A 621 42.08 -48.14 -18.72
C GLU A 621 41.92 -48.99 -17.44
N GLY A 622 42.74 -48.74 -16.42
CA GLY A 622 42.66 -49.47 -15.15
C GLY A 622 41.58 -48.89 -14.23
N MET A 623 40.72 -49.74 -13.68
CA MET A 623 39.57 -49.34 -12.86
C MET A 623 39.35 -50.29 -11.68
N ARG A 624 38.70 -49.81 -10.61
CA ARG A 624 38.17 -50.70 -9.57
C ARG A 624 36.79 -51.19 -9.97
N ALA A 625 36.58 -52.50 -9.96
CA ALA A 625 35.34 -53.10 -10.44
C ALA A 625 34.77 -54.14 -9.48
N GLU A 626 33.48 -54.33 -9.57
CA GLU A 626 32.71 -55.32 -8.83
C GLU A 626 31.81 -56.09 -9.80
N GLU A 627 31.68 -57.40 -9.64
CA GLU A 627 30.76 -58.22 -10.42
C GLU A 627 29.47 -58.51 -9.64
N ARG A 628 28.32 -58.37 -10.31
CA ARG A 628 27.01 -58.70 -9.77
C ARG A 628 26.22 -59.55 -10.77
N ILE A 629 25.52 -60.58 -10.29
CA ILE A 629 24.53 -61.32 -11.07
C ILE A 629 23.16 -61.05 -10.46
N ILE A 630 22.22 -60.60 -11.27
CA ILE A 630 20.82 -60.41 -10.89
C ILE A 630 19.92 -61.36 -11.67
N ASP A 631 18.83 -61.81 -11.06
CA ASP A 631 17.79 -62.59 -11.75
C ASP A 631 16.86 -61.69 -12.58
N ALA A 632 15.92 -62.30 -13.32
CA ALA A 632 14.95 -61.59 -14.15
C ALA A 632 14.01 -60.66 -13.36
N ALA A 633 13.90 -60.82 -12.03
CA ALA A 633 13.11 -59.95 -11.15
C ALA A 633 13.96 -58.82 -10.54
N GLY A 634 15.24 -58.69 -10.93
CA GLY A 634 16.15 -57.66 -10.43
C GLY A 634 16.77 -57.97 -9.07
N LYS A 635 16.56 -59.16 -8.52
CA LYS A 635 17.14 -59.56 -7.22
C LYS A 635 18.59 -59.98 -7.41
N LEU A 636 19.47 -59.49 -6.53
CA LEU A 636 20.88 -59.88 -6.48
C LEU A 636 21.04 -61.36 -6.07
N VAL A 637 21.72 -62.12 -6.92
CA VAL A 637 21.94 -63.57 -6.77
C VAL A 637 23.40 -63.91 -6.48
N SER A 638 24.34 -63.13 -7.02
CA SER A 638 25.76 -63.27 -6.74
C SER A 638 26.46 -61.92 -6.77
N ARG A 639 27.49 -61.77 -5.94
CA ARG A 639 28.31 -60.56 -5.82
C ARG A 639 29.75 -60.95 -5.52
N ALA A 640 30.71 -60.36 -6.22
CA ALA A 640 32.13 -60.46 -5.87
C ALA A 640 32.87 -59.15 -6.20
N ASP A 641 33.75 -58.74 -5.30
CA ASP A 641 34.64 -57.60 -5.53
C ASP A 641 35.85 -58.06 -6.36
N LEU A 642 36.14 -57.37 -7.47
CA LEU A 642 37.28 -57.65 -8.33
C LEU A 642 38.50 -56.81 -7.95
N GLY A 643 38.34 -55.82 -7.08
CA GLY A 643 39.40 -54.89 -6.69
C GLY A 643 39.89 -54.04 -7.86
N ALA A 644 41.15 -53.61 -7.80
CA ALA A 644 41.77 -52.83 -8.86
C ALA A 644 42.18 -53.74 -10.03
N MET A 645 41.60 -53.49 -11.20
CA MET A 645 41.88 -54.18 -12.45
C MET A 645 42.73 -53.29 -13.36
N ALA A 646 43.76 -53.85 -13.99
CA ALA A 646 44.59 -53.13 -14.95
C ALA A 646 43.90 -53.02 -16.32
N ALA A 647 44.32 -52.07 -17.16
CA ALA A 647 43.88 -51.99 -18.56
C ALA A 647 44.24 -53.27 -19.34
N GLY A 648 43.41 -53.66 -20.32
CA GLY A 648 43.59 -54.83 -21.16
C GLY A 648 42.54 -55.93 -20.95
N GLN A 649 42.77 -57.10 -21.56
CA GLN A 649 41.83 -58.23 -21.54
C GLN A 649 41.81 -58.96 -20.21
N HIS A 650 40.60 -59.23 -19.73
CA HIS A 650 40.30 -60.03 -18.55
C HIS A 650 39.37 -61.18 -18.92
N THR A 651 39.61 -62.34 -18.32
CA THR A 651 38.74 -63.51 -18.43
C THR A 651 38.38 -63.99 -17.04
N ARG A 652 37.08 -64.14 -16.80
CA ARG A 652 36.51 -64.65 -15.56
C ARG A 652 35.69 -65.89 -15.86
N ILE A 653 35.73 -66.87 -14.95
CA ILE A 653 34.89 -68.06 -15.01
C ILE A 653 33.98 -68.00 -13.79
N LEU A 654 32.67 -67.94 -14.04
CA LEU A 654 31.66 -67.84 -13.00
C LEU A 654 31.02 -69.20 -12.77
N SER A 655 31.08 -69.68 -11.53
CA SER A 655 30.39 -70.90 -11.10
C SER A 655 28.90 -70.64 -10.90
N ILE A 656 28.10 -70.97 -11.90
CA ILE A 656 26.64 -70.77 -11.90
C ILE A 656 25.86 -72.07 -11.68
N GLY A 657 26.50 -73.16 -11.28
CA GLY A 657 25.86 -74.49 -11.10
C GLY A 657 24.67 -74.52 -10.15
N GLN A 658 24.59 -73.56 -9.22
CA GLN A 658 23.48 -73.43 -8.26
C GLN A 658 22.33 -72.55 -8.76
N LEU A 659 22.47 -71.88 -9.91
CA LEU A 659 21.42 -71.03 -10.48
C LEU A 659 20.33 -71.89 -11.16
N PRO A 660 19.04 -71.69 -10.83
CA PRO A 660 17.92 -72.28 -11.56
C PRO A 660 17.93 -71.95 -13.06
N ALA A 661 17.13 -72.67 -13.85
CA ALA A 661 16.90 -72.28 -15.24
C ALA A 661 16.17 -70.93 -15.29
N GLY A 662 16.69 -69.99 -16.08
CA GLY A 662 16.16 -68.63 -16.09
C GLY A 662 17.06 -67.65 -16.85
N VAL A 663 16.59 -66.40 -16.95
CA VAL A 663 17.37 -65.29 -17.51
C VAL A 663 18.01 -64.52 -16.38
N TYR A 664 19.30 -64.25 -16.54
CA TYR A 664 20.11 -63.50 -15.58
C TYR A 664 20.80 -62.35 -16.30
N THR A 665 21.13 -61.31 -15.56
CA THR A 665 21.96 -60.20 -16.03
C THR A 665 23.24 -60.18 -15.21
N TYR A 666 24.38 -60.21 -15.89
CA TYR A 666 25.68 -59.92 -15.31
C TYR A 666 25.93 -58.41 -15.41
N ASN A 667 26.28 -57.79 -14.30
CA ASN A 667 26.65 -56.39 -14.20
C ASN A 667 28.11 -56.28 -13.78
N LEU A 668 28.91 -55.57 -14.57
CA LEU A 668 30.20 -55.05 -14.17
C LEU A 668 29.98 -53.63 -13.64
N VAL A 669 30.25 -53.41 -12.35
CA VAL A 669 29.96 -52.15 -11.64
C VAL A 669 31.27 -51.48 -11.25
N SER A 670 31.35 -50.17 -11.43
CA SER A 670 32.47 -49.35 -11.00
C SER A 670 32.01 -47.97 -10.55
N ALA A 671 32.93 -47.15 -10.03
CA ALA A 671 32.67 -45.74 -9.76
C ALA A 671 32.34 -44.93 -11.03
N GLN A 672 32.74 -45.43 -12.21
CA GLN A 672 32.58 -44.78 -13.51
C GLN A 672 31.29 -45.21 -14.24
N GLY A 673 30.52 -46.15 -13.70
CA GLY A 673 29.26 -46.62 -14.31
C GLY A 673 29.03 -48.13 -14.19
N VAL A 674 28.02 -48.62 -14.92
CA VAL A 674 27.62 -50.04 -14.95
C VAL A 674 27.51 -50.54 -16.38
N LEU A 675 28.09 -51.72 -16.68
CA LEU A 675 27.88 -52.45 -17.93
C LEU A 675 27.10 -53.73 -17.65
N SER A 676 25.99 -53.92 -18.36
CA SER A 676 25.09 -55.06 -18.14
C SER A 676 24.98 -55.95 -19.37
N ARG A 677 25.13 -57.27 -19.21
CA ARG A 677 24.83 -58.25 -20.27
C ARG A 677 24.03 -59.43 -19.77
N ARG A 678 23.05 -59.83 -20.58
CA ARG A 678 22.11 -60.90 -20.27
C ARG A 678 22.64 -62.25 -20.72
N PHE A 679 22.46 -63.27 -19.90
CA PHE A 679 22.69 -64.65 -20.25
C PHE A 679 21.55 -65.54 -19.77
N VAL A 680 21.36 -66.66 -20.46
CA VAL A 680 20.30 -67.63 -20.17
C VAL A 680 20.92 -68.88 -19.58
N VAL A 681 20.44 -69.34 -18.44
CA VAL A 681 20.80 -70.63 -17.86
C VAL A 681 19.74 -71.65 -18.30
N ALA A 682 20.15 -72.64 -19.08
CA ALA A 682 19.32 -73.76 -19.49
C ALA A 682 19.68 -74.98 -18.64
N ARG A 683 18.68 -75.63 -18.02
CA ARG A 683 18.87 -76.91 -17.32
C ARG A 683 18.12 -78.00 -18.10
N PRO A 684 18.74 -79.18 -18.32
CA PRO A 684 18.07 -80.30 -18.95
C PRO A 684 16.92 -80.86 -18.11
#